data_AF-A0A4R7JWZ2-F1
#
_entry.id   AF-A0A4R7JWZ2-F1
#
_cell.length_a   1.000
_cell.length_b   1.000
_cell.length_c   1.000
_cell.angle_alpha   90.00
_cell.angle_beta   90.00
_cell.angle_gamma   90.00
#
_symmetry.space_group_name_H-M   'P 1'
#
loop_
_entity.id
_entity.type
_entity.pdbx_description
1 polymer ?
#
loop_
_entity_poly.entity_id
_entity_poly.type
_entity_poly.pdbx_seq_one_letter_code
_entity_poly.pdbx_strand_id
1 'polypeptide(L)'
;MLLATKFMRPAVDPRAVARPRLLSRMEATPGRRLTAITAPAGYGKTTLVNQWCDQQASAVAWLSLDDHDDEPRRFWTYFIGALEQTVLPHRDDIHHYLNADDEQHLEGAITALINALIQEAIPFCGLILDDYHLIQDPRIHRQMTFLIEHGPPSLHLVLLSRTEPPLPLSKWQVKGWMNALHASDLAFSETECSAFFNDYMGMALDEQSIRRLWHRTEGWAAAMQLAALSGNDRNDPGTASEVLGDGGDSKQINDYILTEILERQPTELREFLLDCSVCRRLCASLCNSMMEREDSQSLLDQLVAANLFIIPLDTRNEWFRLHDLFREALSLRLKQSDPDRYQTLQARAIRWLLDQDYLQEAIIQLIELEDWDWLEEVLELYGNNLIHAGFHELVHRWLQYLPDERTTSNPRLLMLQIWALFFLNRLNNIEPLLEQLEDLLDTRVAGSHHNADVALALHSEIALIRSYMARTRSDHSSAQDLTQQVLRDIDHTNIPLKSVTYYGIGLDCYANGDLASATTALESAIEHGKKEKKHATTLSSGGLLAWILFYQGEMDRALDIGTSVREWVNSYHTDPQQPRLVSCWQNSAMVQIYREKNDLTLAETYLTPLLPHLESGTEPGQHVVIQYTRAHLAFSRGDYGEAIDYLEDAERVQNQKRDAILFEPPCLEALHVRCLLALGDTEAASAWRERLENSQYRNPINREQAQIGLARVQLAEGHGDEAINTLAPLRLSTERGRHIKHLIELLALYATCLEAQNQQEQACTMLYRGLELASRDHFLRLFVEEGGDLTRIFRRMDKSGLPSSFLRELEPLLPDAGESPPQAETPAPTRKTAADALVEPLSQREVEVLQLIYAGHANKEIARRMAVAQTTVKAHIRNLYGKLGATSRTGALARARELGLLE
;
A
#
# COMPACT_ATOMS: atom_id res chain seq x y z
N MET A 1 -50.83 4.46 38.83
CA MET A 1 -50.05 3.30 39.33
C MET A 1 -49.01 2.98 38.26
N LEU A 2 -47.72 3.01 38.60
CA LEU A 2 -46.64 2.79 37.64
C LEU A 2 -46.22 1.32 37.64
N LEU A 3 -45.88 0.78 36.47
CA LEU A 3 -45.38 -0.57 36.34
C LEU A 3 -43.93 -0.65 36.84
N ALA A 4 -43.71 -1.22 38.03
CA ALA A 4 -42.40 -1.26 38.66
C ALA A 4 -41.33 -2.00 37.84
N THR A 5 -41.74 -2.93 36.96
CA THR A 5 -40.80 -3.67 36.10
C THR A 5 -40.10 -2.78 35.07
N LYS A 6 -40.66 -1.61 34.70
CA LYS A 6 -39.99 -0.65 33.80
C LYS A 6 -38.78 0.04 34.43
N PHE A 7 -38.72 0.06 35.76
CA PHE A 7 -37.61 0.64 36.52
C PHE A 7 -36.53 -0.38 36.87
N MET A 8 -36.79 -1.67 36.61
CA MET A 8 -35.82 -2.72 36.89
C MET A 8 -34.81 -2.82 35.77
N ARG A 9 -33.55 -2.63 36.14
CA ARG A 9 -32.40 -2.91 35.29
C ARG A 9 -32.41 -4.40 34.86
N PRO A 10 -32.13 -4.72 33.58
CA PRO A 10 -32.01 -6.11 33.13
C PRO A 10 -30.92 -6.86 33.89
N ALA A 11 -31.10 -8.17 34.09
CA ALA A 11 -30.14 -9.00 34.82
C ALA A 11 -28.77 -9.00 34.13
N VAL A 12 -27.72 -8.82 34.94
CA VAL A 12 -26.33 -8.84 34.47
C VAL A 12 -25.89 -10.28 34.24
N ASP A 13 -25.37 -10.60 33.05
CA ASP A 13 -24.61 -11.83 32.86
C ASP A 13 -23.14 -11.57 33.25
N PRO A 14 -22.64 -12.16 34.35
CA PRO A 14 -21.26 -11.96 34.80
C PRO A 14 -20.22 -12.54 33.83
N ARG A 15 -20.63 -13.39 32.88
CA ARG A 15 -19.75 -13.92 31.83
C ARG A 15 -19.69 -13.03 30.60
N ALA A 16 -20.52 -11.99 30.52
CA ALA A 16 -20.54 -11.09 29.36
C ALA A 16 -19.15 -10.49 29.11
N VAL A 17 -18.73 -10.46 27.85
CA VAL A 17 -17.40 -9.96 27.44
C VAL A 17 -17.22 -8.52 27.90
N ALA A 18 -16.18 -8.25 28.68
CA ALA A 18 -15.88 -6.92 29.19
C ALA A 18 -15.37 -6.00 28.07
N ARG A 19 -15.87 -4.76 28.02
CA ARG A 19 -15.56 -3.79 26.95
C ARG A 19 -14.84 -2.53 27.45
N PRO A 20 -13.61 -2.64 27.97
CA PRO A 20 -12.93 -1.54 28.66
C PRO A 20 -12.77 -0.27 27.80
N ARG A 21 -12.58 -0.40 26.47
CA ARG A 21 -12.46 0.76 25.57
C ARG A 21 -13.74 1.61 25.48
N LEU A 22 -14.90 0.99 25.64
CA LEU A 22 -16.19 1.67 25.57
C LEU A 22 -16.60 2.19 26.95
N LEU A 23 -16.32 1.41 27.99
CA LEU A 23 -16.56 1.81 29.37
C LEU A 23 -15.77 3.06 29.74
N SER A 24 -14.49 3.15 29.33
CA SER A 24 -13.68 4.36 29.54
C SER A 24 -14.23 5.59 28.80
N ARG A 25 -14.83 5.41 27.60
CA ARG A 25 -15.50 6.51 26.88
C ARG A 25 -16.78 6.98 27.56
N MET A 26 -17.45 6.10 28.31
CA MET A 26 -18.65 6.40 29.08
C MET A 26 -18.35 6.97 30.48
N GLU A 27 -17.09 7.08 30.89
CA GLU A 27 -16.73 7.71 32.17
C GLU A 27 -17.20 9.17 32.23
N ALA A 28 -17.67 9.57 33.41
CA ALA A 28 -18.20 10.90 33.65
C ALA A 28 -17.09 11.95 33.49
N THR A 29 -17.13 12.70 32.39
CA THR A 29 -16.25 13.85 32.16
C THR A 29 -16.96 15.13 32.60
N PRO A 30 -16.29 16.05 33.33
CA PRO A 30 -16.90 17.31 33.73
C PRO A 30 -17.50 18.08 32.53
N GLY A 31 -18.78 18.42 32.61
CA GLY A 31 -19.50 19.15 31.56
C GLY A 31 -20.30 18.28 30.57
N ARG A 32 -20.16 16.95 30.58
CA ARG A 32 -20.99 16.04 29.77
C ARG A 32 -22.34 15.76 30.42
N ARG A 33 -23.42 16.06 29.71
CA ARG A 33 -24.81 15.89 30.16
C ARG A 33 -25.54 14.72 29.52
N LEU A 34 -25.06 14.27 28.36
CA LEU A 34 -25.72 13.25 27.56
C LEU A 34 -24.71 12.24 27.01
N THR A 35 -25.01 10.95 27.13
CA THR A 35 -24.41 9.87 26.35
C THR A 35 -25.48 9.26 25.47
N ALA A 36 -25.36 9.39 24.15
CA ALA A 36 -26.26 8.80 23.18
C ALA A 36 -25.62 7.56 22.56
N ILE A 37 -26.27 6.41 22.68
CA ILE A 37 -25.83 5.13 22.14
C ILE A 37 -26.84 4.69 21.08
N THR A 38 -26.43 4.82 19.82
CA THR A 38 -27.29 4.60 18.65
C THR A 38 -26.74 3.47 17.80
N ALA A 39 -27.45 2.35 17.76
CA ALA A 39 -27.09 1.22 16.89
C ALA A 39 -28.28 0.29 16.66
N PRO A 40 -28.26 -0.54 15.60
CA PRO A 40 -29.28 -1.54 15.34
C PRO A 40 -29.48 -2.53 16.50
N ALA A 41 -30.50 -3.38 16.38
CA ALA A 41 -30.66 -4.51 17.27
C ALA A 41 -29.43 -5.44 17.22
N GLY A 42 -29.08 -6.04 18.36
CA GLY A 42 -28.02 -7.05 18.42
C GLY A 42 -26.57 -6.55 18.56
N TYR A 43 -26.33 -5.23 18.70
CA TYR A 43 -24.99 -4.67 18.97
C TYR A 43 -24.62 -4.59 20.46
N GLY A 44 -25.46 -5.11 21.37
CA GLY A 44 -25.16 -5.17 22.80
C GLY A 44 -25.26 -3.83 23.55
N LYS A 45 -26.10 -2.88 23.08
CA LYS A 45 -26.32 -1.57 23.72
C LYS A 45 -26.67 -1.70 25.22
N THR A 46 -27.74 -2.43 25.53
CA THR A 46 -28.22 -2.65 26.90
C THR A 46 -27.19 -3.38 27.75
N THR A 47 -26.47 -4.36 27.18
CA THR A 47 -25.38 -5.08 27.86
C THR A 47 -24.21 -4.17 28.24
N LEU A 48 -23.80 -3.27 27.34
CA LEU A 48 -22.75 -2.28 27.61
C LEU A 48 -23.15 -1.33 28.75
N VAL A 49 -24.37 -0.78 28.69
CA VAL A 49 -24.84 0.14 29.73
C VAL A 49 -24.99 -0.57 31.07
N ASN A 50 -25.40 -1.84 31.07
CA ASN A 50 -25.36 -2.66 32.26
C ASN A 50 -23.93 -2.76 32.82
N GLN A 51 -22.94 -3.15 32.03
CA GLN A 51 -21.55 -3.21 32.51
C GLN A 51 -21.06 -1.85 33.07
N TRP A 52 -21.45 -0.75 32.44
CA TRP A 52 -21.13 0.60 32.94
C TRP A 52 -21.77 0.88 34.31
N CYS A 53 -23.04 0.52 34.50
CA CYS A 53 -23.73 0.69 35.78
C CYS A 53 -23.04 -0.03 36.94
N ASP A 54 -22.48 -1.23 36.71
CA ASP A 54 -21.78 -1.99 37.76
C ASP A 54 -20.46 -1.35 38.19
N GLN A 55 -19.88 -0.48 37.35
CA GLN A 55 -18.67 0.28 37.66
C GLN A 55 -18.96 1.61 38.35
N GLN A 56 -20.23 2.05 38.41
CA GLN A 56 -20.60 3.29 39.08
C GLN A 56 -20.82 3.07 40.57
N ALA A 57 -20.15 3.88 41.39
CA ALA A 57 -20.36 3.90 42.84
C ALA A 57 -21.64 4.67 43.25
N SER A 58 -22.24 5.40 42.31
CA SER A 58 -23.42 6.26 42.53
C SER A 58 -24.69 5.60 42.02
N ALA A 59 -25.85 6.00 42.55
CA ALA A 59 -27.14 5.44 42.17
C ALA A 59 -27.53 5.85 40.73
N VAL A 60 -27.90 4.85 39.91
CA VAL A 60 -28.30 5.03 38.51
C VAL A 60 -29.75 4.57 38.34
N ALA A 61 -30.62 5.46 37.88
CA ALA A 61 -32.01 5.17 37.58
C ALA A 61 -32.14 4.54 36.18
N TRP A 62 -33.07 3.59 36.04
CA TRP A 62 -33.35 2.91 34.77
C TRP A 62 -34.82 3.12 34.38
N LEU A 63 -35.07 3.36 33.10
CA LEU A 63 -36.42 3.38 32.53
C LEU A 63 -36.41 2.70 31.16
N SER A 64 -37.10 1.56 31.05
CA SER A 64 -37.39 0.90 29.78
C SER A 64 -38.69 1.43 29.18
N LEU A 65 -38.62 1.91 27.94
CA LEU A 65 -39.74 2.51 27.21
C LEU A 65 -40.47 1.48 26.33
N ASP A 66 -41.77 1.68 26.12
CA ASP A 66 -42.58 0.95 25.13
C ASP A 66 -43.42 1.91 24.28
N ASP A 67 -44.09 1.40 23.23
CA ASP A 67 -44.89 2.20 22.30
C ASP A 67 -45.99 3.04 22.97
N HIS A 68 -46.45 2.65 24.17
CA HIS A 68 -47.48 3.38 24.88
C HIS A 68 -46.94 4.57 25.67
N ASP A 69 -45.61 4.69 25.81
CA ASP A 69 -44.96 5.81 26.49
C ASP A 69 -44.71 7.00 25.55
N ASP A 70 -45.08 6.90 24.27
CA ASP A 70 -45.10 8.01 23.30
C ASP A 70 -46.28 8.99 23.55
N GLU A 71 -46.52 9.31 24.82
CA GLU A 71 -47.55 10.23 25.29
C GLU A 71 -46.95 11.11 26.40
N PRO A 72 -46.92 12.45 26.25
CA PRO A 72 -46.12 13.31 27.11
C PRO A 72 -46.35 13.15 28.61
N ARG A 73 -47.61 13.05 29.06
CA ARG A 73 -47.90 12.97 30.50
C ARG A 73 -47.43 11.64 31.07
N ARG A 74 -47.71 10.53 30.39
CA ARG A 74 -47.23 9.20 30.78
C ARG A 74 -45.70 9.11 30.76
N PHE A 75 -45.06 9.61 29.70
CA PHE A 75 -43.60 9.65 29.60
C PHE A 75 -42.97 10.32 30.84
N TRP A 76 -43.40 11.54 31.15
CA TRP A 76 -42.87 12.28 32.30
C TRP A 76 -43.22 11.67 33.65
N THR A 77 -44.38 11.02 33.77
CA THR A 77 -44.75 10.28 34.99
C THR A 77 -43.80 9.11 35.23
N TYR A 78 -43.45 8.34 34.19
CA TYR A 78 -42.46 7.26 34.29
C TYR A 78 -41.04 7.81 34.50
N PHE A 79 -40.65 8.88 33.80
CA PHE A 79 -39.35 9.54 33.95
C PHE A 79 -39.11 9.99 35.39
N ILE A 80 -40.07 10.71 35.97
CA ILE A 80 -39.99 11.21 37.35
C ILE A 80 -40.06 10.03 38.33
N GLY A 81 -40.92 9.04 38.08
CA GLY A 81 -40.98 7.83 38.88
C GLY A 81 -39.65 7.07 38.96
N ALA A 82 -38.89 7.00 37.87
CA ALA A 82 -37.57 6.36 37.86
C ALA A 82 -36.56 7.09 38.76
N LEU A 83 -36.59 8.43 38.75
CA LEU A 83 -35.75 9.25 39.62
C LEU A 83 -36.17 9.15 41.09
N GLU A 84 -37.48 9.15 41.37
CA GLU A 84 -38.02 9.04 42.73
C GLU A 84 -37.72 7.69 43.40
N GLN A 85 -37.61 6.61 42.62
CA GLN A 85 -37.24 5.31 43.18
C GLN A 85 -35.77 5.19 43.57
N THR A 86 -34.92 6.07 43.03
CA THR A 86 -33.48 5.83 43.02
C THR A 86 -32.69 6.93 43.74
N VAL A 87 -33.01 8.20 43.46
CA VAL A 87 -32.16 9.34 43.82
C VAL A 87 -32.96 10.49 44.44
N LEU A 88 -34.24 10.66 44.10
CA LEU A 88 -35.06 11.79 44.53
C LEU A 88 -36.09 11.36 45.59
N PRO A 89 -36.29 12.07 46.71
CA PRO A 89 -37.46 11.85 47.56
C PRO A 89 -38.75 12.21 46.80
N HIS A 90 -39.87 11.57 47.14
CA HIS A 90 -41.17 11.88 46.54
C HIS A 90 -41.59 13.34 46.81
N ARG A 91 -42.07 14.04 45.78
CA ARG A 91 -42.31 15.50 45.82
C ARG A 91 -43.69 15.87 45.29
N ASP A 92 -44.59 16.22 46.22
CA ASP A 92 -45.99 16.57 45.93
C ASP A 92 -46.14 17.75 44.96
N ASP A 93 -45.19 18.69 44.96
CA ASP A 93 -45.14 19.84 44.05
C ASP A 93 -44.99 19.39 42.59
N ILE A 94 -44.13 18.41 42.30
CA ILE A 94 -43.93 17.88 40.94
C ILE A 94 -45.21 17.15 40.46
N HIS A 95 -45.76 16.28 41.32
CA HIS A 95 -46.97 15.51 40.99
C HIS A 95 -48.22 16.37 40.86
N HIS A 96 -48.29 17.52 41.55
CA HIS A 96 -49.37 18.49 41.38
C HIS A 96 -49.39 19.04 39.95
N TYR A 97 -48.23 19.42 39.40
CA TYR A 97 -48.11 19.92 38.02
C TYR A 97 -48.33 18.81 36.98
N LEU A 98 -47.84 17.59 37.22
CA LEU A 98 -48.09 16.43 36.33
C LEU A 98 -49.58 16.04 36.25
N ASN A 99 -50.34 16.30 37.31
CA ASN A 99 -51.74 15.91 37.41
C ASN A 99 -52.72 16.98 36.91
N ALA A 100 -52.24 18.19 36.61
CA ALA A 100 -53.05 19.26 36.02
C ALA A 100 -53.37 18.97 34.54
N ASP A 101 -54.59 19.30 34.10
CA ASP A 101 -55.14 18.94 32.77
C ASP A 101 -54.72 19.89 31.62
N ASP A 102 -53.62 20.64 31.76
CA ASP A 102 -53.18 21.64 30.75
C ASP A 102 -51.69 21.47 30.39
N GLU A 103 -51.38 21.49 29.08
CA GLU A 103 -50.04 21.27 28.51
C GLU A 103 -48.99 22.26 29.04
N GLN A 104 -49.37 23.49 29.39
CA GLN A 104 -48.46 24.49 29.98
C GLN A 104 -47.95 24.07 31.38
N HIS A 105 -48.59 23.10 32.04
CA HIS A 105 -48.20 22.64 33.36
C HIS A 105 -47.12 21.55 33.33
N LEU A 106 -46.88 20.88 32.19
CA LEU A 106 -45.81 19.89 32.06
C LEU A 106 -44.42 20.52 32.09
N GLU A 107 -44.22 21.70 31.46
CA GLU A 107 -42.97 22.46 31.61
C GLU A 107 -42.76 22.94 33.06
N GLY A 108 -43.86 23.25 33.76
CA GLY A 108 -43.87 23.51 35.21
C GLY A 108 -43.38 22.30 36.01
N ALA A 109 -43.82 21.09 35.68
CA ALA A 109 -43.35 19.85 36.31
C ALA A 109 -41.86 19.60 36.06
N ILE A 110 -41.37 19.82 34.82
CA ILE A 110 -39.94 19.68 34.48
C ILE A 110 -39.11 20.74 35.21
N THR A 111 -39.61 21.97 35.31
CA THR A 111 -38.95 23.05 36.05
C THR A 111 -38.88 22.72 37.55
N ALA A 112 -39.96 22.21 38.13
CA ALA A 112 -39.99 21.74 39.52
C ALA A 112 -38.99 20.59 39.74
N LEU A 113 -38.90 19.65 38.80
CA LEU A 113 -37.91 18.57 38.82
C LEU A 113 -36.46 19.10 38.80
N ILE A 114 -36.15 20.04 37.90
CA ILE A 114 -34.81 20.66 37.83
C ILE A 114 -34.46 21.33 39.16
N ASN A 115 -35.40 22.10 39.73
CA ASN A 115 -35.19 22.77 41.00
C ASN A 115 -35.01 21.76 42.16
N ALA A 116 -35.77 20.66 42.17
CA ALA A 116 -35.61 19.61 43.16
C ALA A 116 -34.21 18.95 43.06
N LEU A 117 -33.77 18.60 41.86
CA LEU A 117 -32.44 18.03 41.63
C LEU A 117 -31.30 18.95 42.09
N ILE A 118 -31.46 20.27 41.93
CA ILE A 118 -30.50 21.27 42.43
C ILE A 118 -30.51 21.36 43.96
N GLN A 119 -31.71 21.35 44.57
CA GLN A 119 -31.89 21.48 46.02
C GLN A 119 -31.29 20.30 46.80
N GLU A 120 -31.44 19.08 46.29
CA GLU A 120 -30.94 17.86 46.94
C GLU A 120 -29.40 17.73 46.89
N ALA A 121 -28.70 18.60 46.14
CA ALA A 121 -27.24 18.65 46.03
C ALA A 121 -26.57 17.29 45.72
N ILE A 122 -27.24 16.48 44.88
CA ILE A 122 -26.79 15.13 44.52
C ILE A 122 -25.45 15.21 43.75
N PRO A 123 -24.40 14.47 44.16
CA PRO A 123 -23.09 14.50 43.49
C PRO A 123 -23.13 14.03 42.04
N PHE A 124 -23.88 12.97 41.75
CA PHE A 124 -24.08 12.41 40.41
C PHE A 124 -25.41 11.64 40.35
N CYS A 125 -26.19 11.86 39.30
CA CYS A 125 -27.44 11.15 39.01
C CYS A 125 -27.43 10.69 37.55
N GLY A 126 -27.22 9.40 37.33
CA GLY A 126 -27.36 8.78 36.01
C GLY A 126 -28.80 8.35 35.78
N LEU A 127 -29.41 8.70 34.65
CA LEU A 127 -30.70 8.15 34.22
C LEU A 127 -30.56 7.52 32.84
N ILE A 128 -30.95 6.25 32.74
CA ILE A 128 -30.92 5.47 31.51
C ILE A 128 -32.31 5.40 30.94
N LEU A 129 -32.44 5.78 29.67
CA LEU A 129 -33.65 5.59 28.88
C LEU A 129 -33.36 4.50 27.84
N ASP A 130 -33.91 3.31 28.06
CA ASP A 130 -33.80 2.19 27.11
C ASP A 130 -34.93 2.24 26.08
N ASP A 131 -34.59 1.90 24.84
CA ASP A 131 -35.48 1.90 23.68
C ASP A 131 -36.11 3.27 23.31
N TYR A 132 -35.37 4.37 23.39
CA TYR A 132 -35.87 5.74 23.09
C TYR A 132 -36.42 5.94 21.67
N HIS A 133 -36.02 5.13 20.68
CA HIS A 133 -36.59 5.12 19.33
C HIS A 133 -38.11 4.90 19.26
N LEU A 134 -38.75 4.40 20.32
CA LEU A 134 -40.20 4.25 20.39
C LEU A 134 -40.92 5.58 20.64
N ILE A 135 -40.20 6.61 21.07
CA ILE A 135 -40.73 7.95 21.31
C ILE A 135 -40.58 8.78 20.02
N GLN A 136 -41.70 9.22 19.47
CA GLN A 136 -41.80 9.97 18.22
C GLN A 136 -42.50 11.33 18.39
N ASP A 137 -43.19 11.56 19.52
CA ASP A 137 -43.93 12.80 19.78
C ASP A 137 -42.98 14.02 19.88
N PRO A 138 -43.12 15.02 18.99
CA PRO A 138 -42.27 16.22 19.00
C PRO A 138 -42.33 17.05 20.28
N ARG A 139 -43.39 16.91 21.10
CA ARG A 139 -43.50 17.58 22.40
C ARG A 139 -42.51 16.98 23.40
N ILE A 140 -42.37 15.66 23.44
CA ILE A 140 -41.43 14.97 24.35
C ILE A 140 -39.99 15.37 24.00
N HIS A 141 -39.64 15.40 22.71
CA HIS A 141 -38.28 15.79 22.28
C HIS A 141 -37.93 17.25 22.62
N ARG A 142 -38.90 18.17 22.49
CA ARG A 142 -38.73 19.58 22.93
C ARG A 142 -38.54 19.68 24.44
N GLN A 143 -39.32 18.93 25.21
CA GLN A 143 -39.24 18.91 26.67
C GLN A 143 -37.93 18.27 27.17
N MET A 144 -37.47 17.19 26.53
CA MET A 144 -36.15 16.58 26.79
C MET A 144 -35.01 17.55 26.47
N THR A 145 -35.12 18.28 25.37
CA THR A 145 -34.18 19.37 25.02
C THR A 145 -34.13 20.41 26.13
N PHE A 146 -35.29 20.87 26.62
CA PHE A 146 -35.37 21.83 27.72
C PHE A 146 -34.69 21.29 29.00
N LEU A 147 -34.95 20.04 29.38
CA LEU A 147 -34.31 19.39 30.54
C LEU A 147 -32.79 19.32 30.39
N ILE A 148 -32.27 18.92 29.24
CA ILE A 148 -30.82 18.78 29.02
C ILE A 148 -30.12 20.14 29.04
N GLU A 149 -30.74 21.18 28.49
CA GLU A 149 -30.15 22.52 28.44
C GLU A 149 -30.17 23.25 29.80
N HIS A 150 -31.21 23.04 30.60
CA HIS A 150 -31.41 23.75 31.88
C HIS A 150 -31.16 22.89 33.12
N GLY A 151 -30.97 21.58 32.97
CA GLY A 151 -30.72 20.66 34.07
C GLY A 151 -29.38 20.89 34.77
N PRO A 152 -29.26 20.45 36.05
CA PRO A 152 -28.03 20.59 36.80
C PRO A 152 -26.89 19.76 36.19
N PRO A 153 -25.62 20.16 36.36
CA PRO A 153 -24.45 19.39 35.89
C PRO A 153 -24.32 17.98 36.50
N SER A 154 -25.01 17.72 37.61
CA SER A 154 -25.05 16.41 38.27
C SER A 154 -25.96 15.40 37.58
N LEU A 155 -26.89 15.84 36.72
CA LEU A 155 -27.76 14.95 35.95
C LEU A 155 -27.06 14.54 34.64
N HIS A 156 -26.85 13.23 34.48
CA HIS A 156 -26.32 12.65 33.25
C HIS A 156 -27.35 11.69 32.64
N LEU A 157 -27.75 11.94 31.40
CA LEU A 157 -28.68 11.07 30.68
C LEU A 157 -27.93 10.10 29.78
N VAL A 158 -28.33 8.84 29.79
CA VAL A 158 -27.86 7.81 28.86
C VAL A 158 -29.04 7.36 28.00
N LEU A 159 -29.01 7.66 26.70
CA LEU A 159 -30.06 7.28 25.77
C LEU A 159 -29.62 6.06 24.96
N LEU A 160 -30.41 4.99 25.01
CA LEU A 160 -30.26 3.85 24.13
C LEU A 160 -31.32 3.94 23.03
N SER A 161 -30.88 3.96 21.77
CA SER A 161 -31.78 4.07 20.64
C SER A 161 -31.31 3.21 19.47
N ARG A 162 -32.26 2.81 18.60
CA ARG A 162 -31.95 2.14 17.33
C ARG A 162 -31.64 3.12 16.22
N THR A 163 -32.36 4.24 16.20
CA THR A 163 -32.22 5.35 15.26
C THR A 163 -31.72 6.58 15.99
N GLU A 164 -31.18 7.54 15.25
CA GLU A 164 -30.79 8.81 15.87
C GLU A 164 -32.04 9.54 16.40
N PRO A 165 -32.11 9.87 17.70
CA PRO A 165 -33.28 10.54 18.24
C PRO A 165 -33.36 11.97 17.68
N PRO A 166 -34.57 12.50 17.42
CA PRO A 166 -34.79 13.84 16.87
C PRO A 166 -34.55 14.94 17.91
N LEU A 167 -33.31 15.00 18.42
CA LEU A 167 -32.79 15.94 19.40
C LEU A 167 -31.65 16.76 18.74
N PRO A 168 -31.31 17.95 19.25
CA PRO A 168 -30.24 18.78 18.68
C PRO A 168 -28.84 18.26 19.04
N LEU A 169 -28.53 17.02 18.68
CA LEU A 169 -27.30 16.30 19.05
C LEU A 169 -26.04 17.01 18.53
N SER A 170 -26.02 17.46 17.28
CA SER A 170 -24.86 18.16 16.69
C SER A 170 -24.53 19.45 17.44
N LYS A 171 -25.55 20.19 17.91
CA LYS A 171 -25.38 21.40 18.73
C LYS A 171 -24.69 21.06 20.05
N TRP A 172 -25.07 19.95 20.69
CA TRP A 172 -24.48 19.52 21.96
C TRP A 172 -23.10 18.89 21.80
N GLN A 173 -22.81 18.27 20.67
CA GLN A 173 -21.48 17.78 20.33
C GLN A 173 -20.47 18.92 20.23
N VAL A 174 -20.80 20.02 19.54
CA VAL A 174 -19.95 21.23 19.45
C VAL A 174 -19.72 21.87 20.83
N LYS A 175 -20.73 21.84 21.70
CA LYS A 175 -20.62 22.35 23.08
C LYS A 175 -19.82 21.42 24.01
N GLY A 176 -19.44 20.22 23.57
CA GLY A 176 -18.80 19.20 24.41
C GLY A 176 -19.73 18.61 25.47
N TRP A 177 -21.05 18.78 25.34
CA TRP A 177 -22.05 18.28 26.29
C TRP A 177 -22.42 16.81 26.07
N MET A 178 -22.06 16.26 24.91
CA MET A 178 -22.50 14.94 24.48
C MET A 178 -21.32 14.01 24.20
N ASN A 179 -21.50 12.73 24.55
CA ASN A 179 -20.73 11.62 24.00
C ASN A 179 -21.63 10.77 23.10
N ALA A 180 -21.16 10.42 21.90
CA ALA A 180 -21.90 9.58 20.95
C ALA A 180 -21.18 8.24 20.78
N LEU A 181 -21.93 7.13 20.85
CA LEU A 181 -21.47 5.79 20.49
C LEU A 181 -22.35 5.25 19.38
N HIS A 182 -21.74 4.85 18.27
CA HIS A 182 -22.45 4.32 17.09
C HIS A 182 -22.25 2.81 16.92
N ALA A 183 -22.92 2.21 15.94
CA ALA A 183 -22.79 0.77 15.64
C ALA A 183 -21.33 0.34 15.38
N SER A 184 -20.54 1.15 14.68
CA SER A 184 -19.11 0.89 14.43
C SER A 184 -18.27 0.90 15.71
N ASP A 185 -18.62 1.75 16.68
CA ASP A 185 -17.99 1.73 18.01
C ASP A 185 -18.38 0.47 18.77
N LEU A 186 -19.64 0.03 18.66
CA LEU A 186 -20.18 -1.12 19.36
C LEU A 186 -19.83 -2.46 18.73
N ALA A 187 -19.38 -2.51 17.47
CA ALA A 187 -18.87 -3.73 16.85
C ALA A 187 -17.72 -4.30 17.70
N PHE A 188 -17.68 -5.62 17.88
CA PHE A 188 -16.59 -6.26 18.61
C PHE A 188 -15.28 -6.10 17.84
N SER A 189 -14.21 -5.73 18.55
CA SER A 189 -12.85 -5.86 18.02
C SER A 189 -12.45 -7.33 17.91
N GLU A 190 -11.42 -7.65 17.14
CA GLU A 190 -10.88 -9.00 17.03
C GLU A 190 -10.58 -9.64 18.41
N THR A 191 -10.07 -8.83 19.35
CA THR A 191 -9.84 -9.24 20.73
C THR A 191 -11.12 -9.51 21.52
N GLU A 192 -12.15 -8.66 21.38
CA GLU A 192 -13.48 -8.87 21.98
C GLU A 192 -14.14 -10.13 21.37
N CYS A 193 -13.91 -10.41 20.08
CA CYS A 193 -14.40 -11.62 19.42
C CYS A 193 -13.75 -12.90 19.93
N SER A 194 -12.44 -12.88 20.15
CA SER A 194 -11.73 -14.00 20.77
C SER A 194 -12.30 -14.32 22.15
N ALA A 195 -12.47 -13.30 23.00
CA ALA A 195 -13.06 -13.46 24.33
C ALA A 195 -14.51 -13.97 24.25
N PHE A 196 -15.29 -13.52 23.28
CA PHE A 196 -16.66 -14.00 23.09
C PHE A 196 -16.73 -15.49 22.77
N PHE A 197 -15.96 -15.97 21.79
CA PHE A 197 -16.02 -17.38 21.40
C PHE A 197 -15.35 -18.29 22.42
N ASN A 198 -14.15 -17.93 22.89
CA ASN A 198 -13.37 -18.79 23.78
C ASN A 198 -13.87 -18.74 25.23
N ASP A 199 -14.10 -17.53 25.79
CA ASP A 199 -14.38 -17.38 27.21
C ASP A 199 -15.88 -17.43 27.53
N TYR A 200 -16.72 -16.77 26.71
CA TYR A 200 -18.17 -16.73 26.93
C TYR A 200 -18.89 -17.96 26.37
N MET A 201 -18.59 -18.36 25.14
CA MET A 201 -19.21 -19.52 24.49
C MET A 201 -18.49 -20.85 24.77
N GLY A 202 -17.26 -20.83 25.28
CA GLY A 202 -16.49 -22.03 25.59
C GLY A 202 -16.01 -22.81 24.36
N MET A 203 -15.98 -22.16 23.20
CA MET A 203 -15.55 -22.75 21.92
C MET A 203 -14.06 -22.47 21.77
N ALA A 204 -13.19 -23.43 22.08
CA ALA A 204 -11.73 -23.25 22.00
C ALA A 204 -11.24 -23.12 20.53
N LEU A 205 -11.46 -21.96 19.91
CA LEU A 205 -11.12 -21.65 18.53
C LEU A 205 -9.69 -21.05 18.42
N ASP A 206 -9.02 -21.32 17.31
CA ASP A 206 -7.72 -20.74 17.00
C ASP A 206 -7.82 -19.31 16.44
N GLU A 207 -6.71 -18.57 16.42
CA GLU A 207 -6.67 -17.18 15.95
C GLU A 207 -7.12 -17.03 14.48
N GLN A 208 -6.80 -18.01 13.63
CA GLN A 208 -7.18 -17.94 12.22
C GLN A 208 -8.68 -18.08 12.03
N SER A 209 -9.35 -18.97 12.77
CA SER A 209 -10.81 -19.11 12.71
C SER A 209 -11.51 -17.90 13.33
N ILE A 210 -10.98 -17.34 14.42
CA ILE A 210 -11.50 -16.11 15.02
C ILE A 210 -11.43 -14.95 14.03
N ARG A 211 -10.31 -14.78 13.31
CA ARG A 211 -10.21 -13.75 12.26
C ARG A 211 -11.23 -13.95 11.16
N ARG A 212 -11.41 -15.18 10.67
CA ARG A 212 -12.41 -15.48 9.62
C ARG A 212 -13.82 -15.13 10.09
N LEU A 213 -14.20 -15.55 11.30
CA LEU A 213 -15.51 -15.25 11.89
C LEU A 213 -15.70 -13.76 12.15
N TRP A 214 -14.65 -13.07 12.61
CA TRP A 214 -14.69 -11.63 12.82
C TRP A 214 -14.88 -10.88 11.50
N HIS A 215 -14.12 -11.22 10.45
CA HIS A 215 -14.29 -10.63 9.12
C HIS A 215 -15.69 -10.85 8.56
N ARG A 216 -16.25 -12.06 8.76
CA ARG A 216 -17.59 -12.41 8.24
C ARG A 216 -18.71 -11.74 9.02
N THR A 217 -18.60 -11.64 10.35
CA THR A 217 -19.62 -11.02 11.21
C THR A 217 -19.46 -9.53 11.39
N GLU A 218 -18.31 -8.97 10.96
CA GLU A 218 -17.89 -7.58 11.18
C GLU A 218 -18.01 -7.15 12.67
N GLY A 219 -17.89 -8.11 13.60
CA GLY A 219 -18.06 -7.87 15.03
C GLY A 219 -19.51 -7.66 15.49
N TRP A 220 -20.53 -7.98 14.68
CA TRP A 220 -21.94 -7.92 15.09
C TRP A 220 -22.26 -9.02 16.11
N ALA A 221 -22.42 -8.62 17.37
CA ALA A 221 -22.55 -9.55 18.50
C ALA A 221 -23.73 -10.54 18.38
N ALA A 222 -24.86 -10.14 17.80
CA ALA A 222 -25.97 -11.07 17.56
C ALA A 222 -25.67 -12.12 16.47
N ALA A 223 -25.04 -11.75 15.35
CA ALA A 223 -24.60 -12.74 14.37
C ALA A 223 -23.58 -13.70 14.97
N MET A 224 -22.64 -13.19 15.77
CA MET A 224 -21.68 -14.04 16.48
C MET A 224 -22.36 -15.00 17.45
N GLN A 225 -23.38 -14.53 18.18
CA GLN A 225 -24.16 -15.37 19.09
C GLN A 225 -24.93 -16.47 18.34
N LEU A 226 -25.57 -16.13 17.22
CA LEU A 226 -26.29 -17.09 16.38
C LEU A 226 -25.34 -18.12 15.73
N ALA A 227 -24.16 -17.69 15.29
CA ALA A 227 -23.11 -18.58 14.79
C ALA A 227 -22.67 -19.58 15.88
N ALA A 228 -22.43 -19.10 17.11
CA ALA A 228 -22.07 -19.97 18.23
C ALA A 228 -23.21 -20.94 18.61
N LEU A 229 -24.46 -20.48 18.65
CA LEU A 229 -25.59 -21.35 19.00
C LEU A 229 -25.82 -22.46 17.95
N SER A 230 -25.54 -22.17 16.67
CA SER A 230 -25.60 -23.17 15.59
C SER A 230 -24.53 -24.27 15.74
N GLY A 231 -23.36 -23.96 16.30
CA GLY A 231 -22.27 -24.90 16.53
C GLY A 231 -22.45 -25.83 17.75
N ASN A 232 -23.24 -25.41 18.74
CA ASN A 232 -23.41 -26.14 20.01
C ASN A 232 -24.36 -27.35 19.94
N ASP A 233 -25.08 -27.56 18.85
CA ASP A 233 -26.01 -28.69 18.69
C ASP A 233 -25.29 -30.06 18.53
N ARG A 234 -23.95 -30.09 18.53
CA ARG A 234 -23.15 -31.34 18.50
C ARG A 234 -22.02 -31.30 19.52
N ASN A 235 -22.09 -32.23 20.47
CA ASN A 235 -21.22 -32.38 21.65
C ASN A 235 -19.76 -32.81 21.34
N ASP A 236 -19.15 -32.37 20.23
CA ASP A 236 -17.80 -32.76 19.83
C ASP A 236 -16.86 -31.54 19.63
N PRO A 237 -15.90 -31.31 20.56
CA PRO A 237 -15.01 -30.13 20.54
C PRO A 237 -14.08 -30.05 19.32
N GLY A 238 -13.86 -31.16 18.61
CA GLY A 238 -12.94 -31.22 17.46
C GLY A 238 -13.54 -30.71 16.14
N THR A 239 -14.87 -30.61 16.04
CA THR A 239 -15.57 -30.28 14.77
C THR A 239 -16.11 -28.85 14.69
N ALA A 240 -16.00 -28.06 15.78
CA ALA A 240 -16.52 -26.69 15.80
C ALA A 240 -15.88 -25.79 14.73
N SER A 241 -14.57 -25.94 14.49
CA SER A 241 -13.83 -25.17 13.48
C SER A 241 -14.21 -25.51 12.03
N GLU A 242 -14.67 -26.74 11.75
CA GLU A 242 -15.03 -27.18 10.39
C GLU A 242 -16.49 -26.84 10.03
N VAL A 243 -17.40 -26.80 11.01
CA VAL A 243 -18.83 -26.51 10.78
C VAL A 243 -19.12 -25.01 10.67
N LEU A 244 -18.36 -24.18 11.38
CA LEU A 244 -18.40 -22.70 11.28
C LEU A 244 -17.85 -22.18 9.93
N GLY A 245 -17.37 -23.10 9.07
CA GLY A 245 -16.55 -22.83 7.90
C GLY A 245 -17.30 -22.55 6.60
N ASP A 246 -18.42 -23.22 6.26
CA ASP A 246 -18.94 -23.12 4.87
C ASP A 246 -20.42 -23.50 4.63
N GLY A 247 -21.29 -23.67 5.63
CA GLY A 247 -22.71 -23.88 5.30
C GLY A 247 -23.75 -24.06 6.41
N GLY A 248 -23.37 -24.33 7.66
CA GLY A 248 -24.33 -24.54 8.76
C GLY A 248 -24.89 -23.24 9.35
N ASP A 249 -24.05 -22.23 9.54
CA ASP A 249 -24.36 -20.98 10.26
C ASP A 249 -25.33 -20.06 9.52
N SER A 250 -25.36 -20.16 8.19
CA SER A 250 -26.09 -19.23 7.34
C SER A 250 -27.59 -19.31 7.60
N LYS A 251 -28.14 -20.48 7.93
CA LYS A 251 -29.60 -20.62 8.03
C LYS A 251 -30.19 -19.86 9.22
N GLN A 252 -29.64 -20.00 10.43
CA GLN A 252 -30.18 -19.31 11.62
C GLN A 252 -29.97 -17.79 11.55
N ILE A 253 -28.80 -17.35 11.06
CA ILE A 253 -28.50 -15.93 10.86
C ILE A 253 -29.42 -15.34 9.78
N ASN A 254 -29.59 -16.04 8.65
CA ASN A 254 -30.49 -15.61 7.59
C ASN A 254 -31.94 -15.59 8.08
N ASP A 255 -32.42 -16.61 8.79
CA ASP A 255 -33.79 -16.65 9.31
C ASP A 255 -34.04 -15.47 10.28
N TYR A 256 -33.09 -15.15 11.16
CA TYR A 256 -33.17 -13.98 12.03
C TYR A 256 -33.21 -12.68 11.22
N ILE A 257 -32.30 -12.51 10.25
CA ILE A 257 -32.27 -11.32 9.38
C ILE A 257 -33.61 -11.15 8.63
N LEU A 258 -34.15 -12.23 8.09
CA LEU A 258 -35.37 -12.19 7.31
C LEU A 258 -36.60 -11.89 8.18
N THR A 259 -36.72 -12.51 9.35
CA THR A 259 -37.90 -12.38 10.22
C THR A 259 -37.87 -11.15 11.13
N GLU A 260 -36.73 -10.87 11.78
CA GLU A 260 -36.64 -9.81 12.78
C GLU A 260 -36.28 -8.45 12.19
N ILE A 261 -35.66 -8.41 11.00
CA ILE A 261 -35.25 -7.17 10.34
C ILE A 261 -36.09 -6.91 9.09
N LEU A 262 -36.08 -7.82 8.11
CA LEU A 262 -36.69 -7.58 6.80
C LEU A 262 -38.23 -7.58 6.84
N GLU A 263 -38.87 -8.54 7.51
CA GLU A 263 -40.34 -8.65 7.58
C GLU A 263 -41.01 -7.50 8.35
N ARG A 264 -40.25 -6.78 9.19
CA ARG A 264 -40.73 -5.60 9.91
C ARG A 264 -40.69 -4.31 9.06
N GLN A 265 -40.11 -4.36 7.86
CA GLN A 265 -40.02 -3.18 6.99
C GLN A 265 -41.29 -2.97 6.17
N PRO A 266 -41.62 -1.71 5.83
CA PRO A 266 -42.62 -1.41 4.81
C PRO A 266 -42.34 -2.14 3.50
N THR A 267 -43.40 -2.56 2.78
CA THR A 267 -43.29 -3.35 1.54
C THR A 267 -42.33 -2.74 0.53
N GLU A 268 -42.36 -1.42 0.35
CA GLU A 268 -41.49 -0.71 -0.59
C GLU A 268 -39.99 -0.81 -0.21
N LEU A 269 -39.65 -0.57 1.06
CA LEU A 269 -38.26 -0.70 1.53
C LEU A 269 -37.79 -2.14 1.49
N ARG A 270 -38.68 -3.10 1.78
CA ARG A 270 -38.39 -4.52 1.70
C ARG A 270 -38.03 -4.96 0.29
N GLU A 271 -38.81 -4.54 -0.71
CA GLU A 271 -38.53 -4.85 -2.13
C GLU A 271 -37.24 -4.18 -2.60
N PHE A 272 -37.03 -2.92 -2.22
CA PHE A 272 -35.80 -2.20 -2.55
C PHE A 272 -34.55 -2.88 -1.97
N LEU A 273 -34.60 -3.34 -0.71
CA LEU A 273 -33.51 -4.07 -0.06
C LEU A 273 -33.20 -5.41 -0.74
N LEU A 274 -34.23 -6.14 -1.17
CA LEU A 274 -34.04 -7.38 -1.94
C LEU A 274 -33.37 -7.09 -3.28
N ASP A 275 -33.84 -6.08 -4.01
CA ASP A 275 -33.29 -5.77 -5.33
C ASP A 275 -31.85 -5.24 -5.27
N CYS A 276 -31.53 -4.39 -4.30
CA CYS A 276 -30.17 -3.84 -4.16
C CYS A 276 -29.16 -4.84 -3.61
N SER A 277 -29.62 -5.98 -3.06
CA SER A 277 -28.74 -7.03 -2.54
C SER A 277 -27.83 -7.69 -3.58
N VAL A 278 -28.13 -7.50 -4.87
CA VAL A 278 -27.31 -7.98 -5.99
C VAL A 278 -25.99 -7.20 -6.09
N CYS A 279 -25.97 -5.96 -5.63
CA CYS A 279 -24.81 -5.08 -5.75
C CYS A 279 -23.93 -5.15 -4.48
N ARG A 280 -22.61 -5.14 -4.67
CA ARG A 280 -21.65 -5.07 -3.55
C ARG A 280 -21.55 -3.65 -2.98
N ARG A 281 -21.59 -2.65 -3.86
CA ARG A 281 -21.66 -1.23 -3.54
C ARG A 281 -22.89 -0.61 -4.21
N LEU A 282 -23.44 0.42 -3.58
CA LEU A 282 -24.68 1.05 -3.96
C LEU A 282 -24.45 2.55 -4.16
N CYS A 283 -25.03 3.10 -5.21
CA CYS A 283 -25.26 4.53 -5.36
C CYS A 283 -26.63 4.73 -6.02
N ALA A 284 -27.20 5.93 -5.89
CA ALA A 284 -28.53 6.18 -6.42
C ALA A 284 -28.63 5.95 -7.93
N SER A 285 -27.62 6.34 -8.72
CA SER A 285 -27.61 6.13 -10.18
C SER A 285 -27.59 4.65 -10.58
N LEU A 286 -26.84 3.81 -9.86
CA LEU A 286 -26.81 2.37 -10.09
C LEU A 286 -28.17 1.73 -9.75
N CYS A 287 -28.73 2.05 -8.59
CA CYS A 287 -30.02 1.52 -8.16
C CYS A 287 -31.14 1.95 -9.13
N ASN A 288 -31.16 3.22 -9.53
CA ASN A 288 -32.09 3.77 -10.50
C ASN A 288 -32.03 3.06 -11.85
N SER A 289 -30.81 2.84 -12.38
CA SER A 289 -30.64 2.15 -13.67
C SER A 289 -31.01 0.67 -13.59
N MET A 290 -30.73 0.00 -12.46
CA MET A 290 -30.99 -1.41 -12.27
C MET A 290 -32.49 -1.70 -12.08
N MET A 291 -33.15 -0.90 -11.22
CA MET A 291 -34.55 -1.07 -10.85
C MET A 291 -35.53 -0.28 -11.73
N GLU A 292 -35.02 0.51 -12.69
CA GLU A 292 -35.80 1.40 -13.56
C GLU A 292 -36.63 2.42 -12.74
N ARG A 293 -35.96 3.12 -11.82
CA ARG A 293 -36.54 4.11 -10.89
C ARG A 293 -35.74 5.41 -10.90
N GLU A 294 -36.24 6.44 -10.22
CA GLU A 294 -35.57 7.74 -10.08
C GLU A 294 -35.36 8.17 -8.61
N ASP A 295 -36.00 7.51 -7.67
CA ASP A 295 -36.11 7.91 -6.26
C ASP A 295 -35.17 7.16 -5.30
N SER A 296 -34.19 6.39 -5.82
CA SER A 296 -33.32 5.55 -5.00
C SER A 296 -32.51 6.31 -3.94
N GLN A 297 -32.11 7.56 -4.18
CA GLN A 297 -31.38 8.35 -3.17
C GLN A 297 -32.24 8.55 -1.90
N SER A 298 -33.52 8.89 -2.08
CA SER A 298 -34.46 9.07 -0.95
C SER A 298 -34.61 7.79 -0.14
N LEU A 299 -34.69 6.64 -0.81
CA LEU A 299 -34.77 5.34 -0.15
C LEU A 299 -33.47 4.99 0.57
N LEU A 300 -32.31 5.25 -0.02
CA LEU A 300 -31.00 5.06 0.62
C LEU A 300 -30.85 5.93 1.87
N ASP A 301 -31.22 7.21 1.80
CA ASP A 301 -31.20 8.13 2.94
C ASP A 301 -32.15 7.66 4.07
N GLN A 302 -33.32 7.13 3.72
CA GLN A 302 -34.25 6.52 4.69
C GLN A 302 -33.64 5.29 5.37
N LEU A 303 -32.97 4.41 4.61
CA LEU A 303 -32.29 3.23 5.16
C LEU A 303 -31.16 3.61 6.11
N VAL A 304 -30.41 4.66 5.79
CA VAL A 304 -29.33 5.20 6.65
C VAL A 304 -29.93 5.76 7.93
N ALA A 305 -30.97 6.60 7.85
CA ALA A 305 -31.66 7.15 9.01
C ALA A 305 -32.26 6.07 9.91
N ALA A 306 -32.75 4.97 9.31
CA ALA A 306 -33.28 3.81 10.01
C ALA A 306 -32.20 2.86 10.58
N ASN A 307 -30.92 3.11 10.31
CA ASN A 307 -29.80 2.21 10.64
C ASN A 307 -30.02 0.76 10.14
N LEU A 308 -30.57 0.58 8.93
CA LEU A 308 -30.87 -0.75 8.37
C LEU A 308 -29.64 -1.39 7.70
N PHE A 309 -28.55 -1.53 8.46
CA PHE A 309 -27.32 -2.21 8.03
C PHE A 309 -26.73 -1.67 6.71
N ILE A 310 -27.00 -0.40 6.40
CA ILE A 310 -26.40 0.33 5.29
C ILE A 310 -25.28 1.23 5.84
N ILE A 311 -24.14 1.21 5.18
CA ILE A 311 -22.91 1.89 5.61
C ILE A 311 -22.51 2.86 4.50
N PRO A 312 -22.41 4.17 4.77
CA PRO A 312 -21.87 5.11 3.80
C PRO A 312 -20.37 4.87 3.61
N LEU A 313 -19.93 4.86 2.35
CA LEU A 313 -18.53 4.65 1.96
C LEU A 313 -17.78 5.97 1.74
N ASP A 314 -18.50 7.08 1.63
CA ASP A 314 -17.94 8.42 1.46
C ASP A 314 -18.59 9.44 2.41
N THR A 315 -18.09 10.68 2.36
CA THR A 315 -18.58 11.79 3.20
C THR A 315 -19.73 12.57 2.57
N ARG A 316 -20.09 12.27 1.32
CA ARG A 316 -21.14 12.94 0.56
C ARG A 316 -22.44 12.13 0.52
N ASN A 317 -22.44 10.92 1.08
CA ASN A 317 -23.52 9.94 1.00
C ASN A 317 -23.91 9.64 -0.46
N GLU A 318 -22.90 9.51 -1.34
CA GLU A 318 -23.12 9.11 -2.73
C GLU A 318 -22.99 7.58 -2.87
N TRP A 319 -22.02 6.99 -2.18
CA TRP A 319 -21.76 5.56 -2.16
C TRP A 319 -22.07 4.92 -0.81
N PHE A 320 -22.67 3.74 -0.87
CA PHE A 320 -23.09 2.94 0.26
C PHE A 320 -22.72 1.46 0.07
N ARG A 321 -22.72 0.71 1.16
CA ARG A 321 -22.59 -0.75 1.19
C ARG A 321 -23.61 -1.32 2.17
N LEU A 322 -24.28 -2.40 1.79
CA LEU A 322 -25.01 -3.23 2.76
C LEU A 322 -23.99 -4.08 3.53
N HIS A 323 -24.17 -4.21 4.84
CA HIS A 323 -23.41 -5.15 5.67
C HIS A 323 -23.41 -6.55 5.01
N ASP A 324 -22.27 -7.22 4.94
CA ASP A 324 -22.10 -8.36 4.02
C ASP A 324 -23.06 -9.52 4.33
N LEU A 325 -23.22 -9.91 5.60
CA LEU A 325 -24.22 -10.91 6.02
C LEU A 325 -25.66 -10.52 5.66
N PHE A 326 -26.00 -9.24 5.78
CA PHE A 326 -27.33 -8.74 5.43
C PHE A 326 -27.56 -8.85 3.92
N ARG A 327 -26.59 -8.41 3.11
CA ARG A 327 -26.62 -8.55 1.65
C ARG A 327 -26.76 -10.01 1.24
N GLU A 328 -25.96 -10.90 1.80
CA GLU A 328 -25.96 -12.34 1.47
C GLU A 328 -27.32 -12.99 1.77
N ALA A 329 -27.91 -12.72 2.93
CA ALA A 329 -29.23 -13.22 3.30
C ALA A 329 -30.33 -12.76 2.32
N LEU A 330 -30.30 -11.47 1.95
CA LEU A 330 -31.24 -10.87 1.00
C LEU A 330 -31.07 -11.43 -0.41
N SER A 331 -29.82 -11.54 -0.87
CA SER A 331 -29.47 -12.08 -2.19
C SER A 331 -29.89 -13.54 -2.31
N LEU A 332 -29.63 -14.35 -1.28
CA LEU A 332 -30.08 -15.74 -1.23
C LEU A 332 -31.61 -15.84 -1.25
N ARG A 333 -32.31 -14.98 -0.50
CA ARG A 333 -33.77 -14.93 -0.49
C ARG A 333 -34.33 -14.60 -1.87
N LEU A 334 -33.78 -13.59 -2.54
CA LEU A 334 -34.19 -13.19 -3.89
C LEU A 334 -33.93 -14.31 -4.90
N LYS A 335 -32.73 -14.92 -4.89
CA LYS A 335 -32.39 -16.08 -5.73
C LYS A 335 -33.36 -17.25 -5.55
N GLN A 336 -33.86 -17.49 -4.33
CA GLN A 336 -34.80 -18.57 -4.04
C GLN A 336 -36.25 -18.24 -4.42
N SER A 337 -36.68 -16.98 -4.22
CA SER A 337 -38.06 -16.59 -4.48
C SER A 337 -38.32 -16.24 -5.94
N ASP A 338 -37.36 -15.60 -6.60
CA ASP A 338 -37.49 -15.09 -7.98
C ASP A 338 -36.11 -15.06 -8.69
N PRO A 339 -35.66 -16.23 -9.21
CA PRO A 339 -34.38 -16.34 -9.90
C PRO A 339 -34.27 -15.45 -11.15
N ASP A 340 -35.38 -15.27 -11.88
CA ASP A 340 -35.42 -14.50 -13.13
C ASP A 340 -35.23 -13.01 -12.84
N ARG A 341 -35.86 -12.50 -11.78
CA ARG A 341 -35.64 -11.12 -11.28
C ARG A 341 -34.19 -10.92 -10.84
N TYR A 342 -33.62 -11.87 -10.10
CA TYR A 342 -32.21 -11.80 -9.68
C TYR A 342 -31.26 -11.66 -10.88
N GLN A 343 -31.39 -12.53 -11.88
CA GLN A 343 -30.56 -12.49 -13.09
C GLN A 343 -30.73 -11.18 -13.87
N THR A 344 -31.96 -10.70 -14.00
CA THR A 344 -32.26 -9.44 -14.71
C THR A 344 -31.60 -8.24 -14.03
N LEU A 345 -31.71 -8.15 -12.70
CA LEU A 345 -31.09 -7.08 -11.92
C LEU A 345 -29.57 -7.15 -12.00
N GLN A 346 -28.98 -8.35 -11.88
CA GLN A 346 -27.54 -8.52 -12.00
C GLN A 346 -27.01 -8.11 -13.37
N ALA A 347 -27.67 -8.52 -14.45
CA ALA A 347 -27.29 -8.12 -15.80
C ALA A 347 -27.37 -6.59 -16.00
N ARG A 348 -28.40 -5.93 -15.46
CA ARG A 348 -28.52 -4.45 -15.52
C ARG A 348 -27.43 -3.76 -14.69
N ALA A 349 -27.11 -4.29 -13.50
CA ALA A 349 -26.02 -3.78 -12.67
C ALA A 349 -24.66 -3.86 -13.40
N ILE A 350 -24.37 -5.01 -14.01
CA ILE A 350 -23.13 -5.22 -14.78
C ILE A 350 -23.05 -4.23 -15.96
N ARG A 351 -24.13 -4.06 -16.74
CA ARG A 351 -24.16 -3.09 -17.84
C ARG A 351 -23.87 -1.67 -17.36
N TRP A 352 -24.52 -1.25 -16.27
CA TRP A 352 -24.25 0.07 -15.69
C TRP A 352 -22.79 0.21 -15.25
N LEU A 353 -22.20 -0.81 -14.63
CA LEU A 353 -20.80 -0.80 -14.22
C LEU A 353 -19.86 -0.67 -15.42
N LEU A 354 -20.14 -1.37 -16.53
CA LEU A 354 -19.39 -1.25 -17.78
C LEU A 354 -19.51 0.17 -18.38
N ASP A 355 -20.72 0.73 -18.42
CA ASP A 355 -20.99 2.08 -18.95
C ASP A 355 -20.33 3.20 -18.14
N GLN A 356 -20.05 2.96 -16.85
CA GLN A 356 -19.40 3.90 -15.94
C GLN A 356 -17.90 3.60 -15.72
N ASP A 357 -17.28 2.74 -16.55
CA ASP A 357 -15.87 2.33 -16.49
C ASP A 357 -15.45 1.60 -15.18
N TYR A 358 -16.39 1.06 -14.40
CA TYR A 358 -16.13 0.20 -13.23
C TYR A 358 -15.85 -1.26 -13.64
N LEU A 359 -14.91 -1.45 -14.57
CA LEU A 359 -14.66 -2.70 -15.28
C LEU A 359 -14.31 -3.89 -14.37
N GLN A 360 -13.49 -3.67 -13.33
CA GLN A 360 -13.06 -4.76 -12.44
C GLN A 360 -14.25 -5.38 -11.68
N GLU A 361 -15.16 -4.53 -11.18
CA GLU A 361 -16.34 -4.98 -10.45
C GLU A 361 -17.32 -5.70 -11.40
N ALA A 362 -17.49 -5.19 -12.62
CA ALA A 362 -18.28 -5.85 -13.66
C ALA A 362 -17.73 -7.25 -14.00
N ILE A 363 -16.41 -7.39 -14.23
CA ILE A 363 -15.78 -8.67 -14.57
C ILE A 363 -15.93 -9.69 -13.44
N ILE A 364 -15.77 -9.28 -12.18
CA ILE A 364 -15.98 -10.18 -11.03
C ILE A 364 -17.43 -10.71 -11.01
N GLN A 365 -18.41 -9.83 -11.24
CA GLN A 365 -19.82 -10.25 -11.28
C GLN A 365 -20.14 -11.15 -12.47
N LEU A 366 -19.48 -10.97 -13.61
CA LEU A 366 -19.62 -11.87 -14.78
C LEU A 366 -19.06 -13.27 -14.50
N ILE A 367 -17.93 -13.36 -13.81
CA ILE A 367 -17.34 -14.64 -13.39
C ILE A 367 -18.27 -15.35 -12.40
N GLU A 368 -18.89 -14.62 -11.47
CA GLU A 368 -19.89 -15.17 -10.53
C GLU A 368 -21.18 -15.64 -11.21
N LEU A 369 -21.55 -15.03 -12.34
CA LEU A 369 -22.67 -15.47 -13.17
C LEU A 369 -22.34 -16.68 -14.04
N GLU A 370 -21.06 -17.02 -14.19
CA GLU A 370 -20.55 -18.01 -15.15
C GLU A 370 -20.98 -17.69 -16.60
N ASP A 371 -21.19 -16.42 -16.93
CA ASP A 371 -21.53 -15.96 -18.29
C ASP A 371 -20.24 -15.75 -19.11
N TRP A 372 -19.72 -16.86 -19.64
CA TRP A 372 -18.45 -16.89 -20.36
C TRP A 372 -18.49 -16.14 -21.70
N ASP A 373 -19.65 -16.10 -22.36
CA ASP A 373 -19.83 -15.37 -23.62
C ASP A 373 -19.66 -13.86 -23.39
N TRP A 374 -20.32 -13.34 -22.36
CA TRP A 374 -20.22 -11.91 -22.05
C TRP A 374 -18.86 -11.54 -21.44
N LEU A 375 -18.24 -12.42 -20.65
CA LEU A 375 -16.88 -12.22 -20.15
C LEU A 375 -15.86 -12.12 -21.31
N GLU A 376 -15.98 -12.98 -22.33
CA GLU A 376 -15.15 -12.95 -23.53
C GLU A 376 -15.26 -11.61 -24.26
N GLU A 377 -16.48 -11.11 -24.50
CA GLU A 377 -16.72 -9.80 -25.14
C GLU A 377 -16.11 -8.64 -24.35
N VAL A 378 -16.26 -8.64 -23.02
CA VAL A 378 -15.72 -7.59 -22.14
C VAL A 378 -14.19 -7.62 -22.12
N LEU A 379 -13.57 -8.80 -22.02
CA LEU A 379 -12.12 -8.91 -22.03
C LEU A 379 -11.52 -8.53 -23.39
N GLU A 380 -12.17 -8.86 -24.50
CA GLU A 380 -11.76 -8.40 -25.83
C GLU A 380 -11.76 -6.87 -25.94
N LEU A 381 -12.82 -6.22 -25.46
CA LEU A 381 -13.01 -4.79 -25.67
C LEU A 381 -12.16 -3.95 -24.70
N TYR A 382 -12.04 -4.38 -23.45
CA TYR A 382 -11.45 -3.58 -22.38
C TYR A 382 -10.15 -4.15 -21.80
N GLY A 383 -9.83 -5.42 -22.06
CA GLY A 383 -8.70 -6.11 -21.45
C GLY A 383 -7.37 -5.42 -21.69
N ASN A 384 -7.11 -4.94 -22.92
CA ASN A 384 -5.85 -4.28 -23.25
C ASN A 384 -5.66 -2.97 -22.45
N ASN A 385 -6.74 -2.19 -22.29
CA ASN A 385 -6.73 -0.99 -21.46
C ASN A 385 -6.47 -1.33 -19.99
N LEU A 386 -7.05 -2.42 -19.47
CA LEU A 386 -6.83 -2.89 -18.10
C LEU A 386 -5.38 -3.31 -17.84
N ILE A 387 -4.76 -4.01 -18.79
CA ILE A 387 -3.32 -4.35 -18.73
C ILE A 387 -2.48 -3.07 -18.60
N HIS A 388 -2.72 -2.09 -19.47
CA HIS A 388 -1.97 -0.84 -19.48
C HIS A 388 -2.29 0.10 -18.30
N ALA A 389 -3.43 -0.08 -17.66
CA ALA A 389 -3.78 0.54 -16.39
C ALA A 389 -3.12 -0.12 -15.17
N GLY A 390 -2.41 -1.24 -15.36
CA GLY A 390 -1.66 -1.93 -14.30
C GLY A 390 -2.31 -3.22 -13.81
N PHE A 391 -3.47 -3.61 -14.32
CA PHE A 391 -4.22 -4.79 -13.86
C PHE A 391 -3.83 -6.08 -14.59
N HIS A 392 -2.60 -6.18 -15.10
CA HIS A 392 -2.14 -7.31 -15.91
C HIS A 392 -2.18 -8.66 -15.18
N GLU A 393 -1.93 -8.70 -13.86
CA GLU A 393 -2.10 -9.92 -13.06
C GLU A 393 -3.56 -10.36 -12.98
N LEU A 394 -4.48 -9.41 -12.74
CA LEU A 394 -5.92 -9.69 -12.68
C LEU A 394 -6.44 -10.15 -14.04
N VAL A 395 -6.05 -9.49 -15.12
CA VAL A 395 -6.42 -9.89 -16.48
C VAL A 395 -5.91 -11.29 -16.79
N HIS A 396 -4.66 -11.62 -16.44
CA HIS A 396 -4.15 -12.99 -16.59
C HIS A 396 -5.00 -14.00 -15.82
N ARG A 397 -5.40 -13.66 -14.59
CA ARG A 397 -6.25 -14.53 -13.76
C ARG A 397 -7.67 -14.67 -14.33
N TRP A 398 -8.28 -13.59 -14.82
CA TRP A 398 -9.61 -13.62 -15.43
C TRP A 398 -9.64 -14.49 -16.70
N LEU A 399 -8.58 -14.43 -17.51
CA LEU A 399 -8.43 -15.31 -18.67
C LEU A 399 -8.40 -16.80 -18.31
N GLN A 400 -7.99 -17.16 -17.08
CA GLN A 400 -7.98 -18.56 -16.61
C GLN A 400 -9.37 -19.08 -16.20
N TYR A 401 -10.38 -18.22 -16.06
CA TYR A 401 -11.77 -18.66 -15.84
C TYR A 401 -12.47 -19.05 -17.13
N LEU A 402 -12.03 -18.51 -18.28
CA LEU A 402 -12.57 -18.90 -19.57
C LEU A 402 -12.14 -20.34 -19.91
N PRO A 403 -13.02 -21.16 -20.50
CA PRO A 403 -12.62 -22.46 -21.05
C PRO A 403 -11.48 -22.34 -22.07
N ASP A 404 -10.48 -23.22 -21.98
CA ASP A 404 -9.26 -23.18 -22.81
C ASP A 404 -9.55 -23.10 -24.32
N GLU A 405 -10.61 -23.77 -24.79
CA GLU A 405 -11.03 -23.78 -26.20
C GLU A 405 -11.41 -22.37 -26.71
N ARG A 406 -11.99 -21.52 -25.85
CA ARG A 406 -12.36 -20.14 -26.23
C ARG A 406 -11.13 -19.26 -26.31
N THR A 407 -10.28 -19.31 -25.29
CA THR A 407 -9.04 -18.53 -25.26
C THR A 407 -8.12 -18.89 -26.43
N THR A 408 -7.97 -20.17 -26.74
CA THR A 408 -7.06 -20.65 -27.81
C THR A 408 -7.59 -20.45 -29.22
N SER A 409 -8.91 -20.36 -29.39
CA SER A 409 -9.52 -20.13 -30.71
C SER A 409 -9.72 -18.65 -31.03
N ASN A 410 -9.56 -17.75 -30.05
CA ASN A 410 -9.75 -16.32 -30.20
C ASN A 410 -8.42 -15.53 -30.26
N PRO A 411 -8.05 -14.95 -31.41
CA PRO A 411 -6.78 -14.25 -31.56
C PRO A 411 -6.61 -13.03 -30.64
N ARG A 412 -7.70 -12.33 -30.30
CA ARG A 412 -7.61 -11.17 -29.41
C ARG A 412 -7.35 -11.57 -27.97
N LEU A 413 -8.00 -12.64 -27.50
CA LEU A 413 -7.74 -13.18 -26.16
C LEU A 413 -6.34 -13.78 -26.04
N LEU A 414 -5.85 -14.48 -27.08
CA LEU A 414 -4.46 -14.92 -27.15
C LEU A 414 -3.49 -13.74 -27.06
N MET A 415 -3.70 -12.69 -27.84
CA MET A 415 -2.85 -11.49 -27.77
C MET A 415 -2.93 -10.81 -26.40
N LEU A 416 -4.11 -10.78 -25.78
CA LEU A 416 -4.30 -10.25 -24.43
C LEU A 416 -3.53 -11.08 -23.39
N GLN A 417 -3.53 -12.41 -23.52
CA GLN A 417 -2.73 -13.31 -22.69
C GLN A 417 -1.23 -13.05 -22.86
N ILE A 418 -0.77 -12.83 -24.10
CA ILE A 418 0.63 -12.50 -24.40
C ILE A 418 1.04 -11.19 -23.74
N TRP A 419 0.23 -10.14 -23.85
CA TRP A 419 0.47 -8.87 -23.15
C TRP A 419 0.53 -9.04 -21.64
N ALA A 420 -0.40 -9.81 -21.06
CA ALA A 420 -0.43 -10.03 -19.62
C ALA A 420 0.84 -10.76 -19.14
N LEU A 421 1.28 -11.79 -19.87
CA LEU A 421 2.53 -12.51 -19.58
C LEU A 421 3.77 -11.63 -19.78
N PHE A 422 3.77 -10.75 -20.77
CA PHE A 422 4.84 -9.78 -21.01
C PHE A 422 5.02 -8.85 -19.81
N PHE A 423 3.95 -8.22 -19.32
CA PHE A 423 4.02 -7.33 -18.15
C PHE A 423 4.28 -8.08 -16.84
N LEU A 424 3.88 -9.35 -16.73
CA LEU A 424 4.27 -10.26 -15.62
C LEU A 424 5.72 -10.74 -15.71
N ASN A 425 6.46 -10.35 -16.75
CA ASN A 425 7.83 -10.81 -17.03
C ASN A 425 7.96 -12.34 -17.13
N ARG A 426 6.93 -13.02 -17.65
CA ARG A 426 6.88 -14.48 -17.88
C ARG A 426 7.22 -14.80 -19.34
N LEU A 427 8.37 -14.31 -19.80
CA LEU A 427 8.75 -14.31 -21.22
C LEU A 427 8.87 -15.71 -21.84
N ASN A 428 9.24 -16.72 -21.06
CA ASN A 428 9.41 -18.11 -21.54
C ASN A 428 8.13 -18.71 -22.14
N ASN A 429 6.96 -18.20 -21.74
CA ASN A 429 5.66 -18.71 -22.18
C ASN A 429 5.13 -17.95 -23.41
N ILE A 430 5.82 -16.91 -23.89
CA ILE A 430 5.31 -16.01 -24.92
C ILE A 430 5.53 -16.58 -26.33
N GLU A 431 6.72 -17.13 -26.63
CA GLU A 431 7.05 -17.62 -27.98
C GLU A 431 6.01 -18.65 -28.51
N PRO A 432 5.63 -19.69 -27.74
CA PRO A 432 4.67 -20.67 -28.21
C PRO A 432 3.28 -20.06 -28.50
N LEU A 433 2.88 -19.05 -27.72
CA LEU A 433 1.61 -18.36 -27.90
C LEU A 433 1.64 -17.43 -29.13
N LEU A 434 2.79 -16.80 -29.42
CA LEU A 434 2.96 -16.00 -30.64
C LEU A 434 2.88 -16.89 -31.88
N GLU A 435 3.58 -18.03 -31.90
CA GLU A 435 3.50 -18.99 -33.01
C GLU A 435 2.06 -19.47 -33.24
N GLN A 436 1.36 -19.84 -32.16
CA GLN A 436 -0.05 -20.24 -32.23
C GLN A 436 -0.95 -19.11 -32.77
N LEU A 437 -0.72 -17.87 -32.34
CA LEU A 437 -1.49 -16.72 -32.80
C LEU A 437 -1.28 -16.43 -34.29
N GLU A 438 -0.03 -16.51 -34.76
CA GLU A 438 0.32 -16.34 -36.18
C GLU A 438 -0.33 -17.40 -37.06
N ASP A 439 -0.23 -18.69 -36.68
CA ASP A 439 -0.89 -19.80 -37.39
C ASP A 439 -2.40 -19.60 -37.51
N LEU A 440 -3.02 -19.10 -36.44
CA LEU A 440 -4.45 -18.82 -36.38
C LEU A 440 -4.84 -17.65 -37.30
N LEU A 441 -4.03 -16.59 -37.32
CA LEU A 441 -4.24 -15.44 -38.20
C LEU A 441 -4.10 -15.84 -39.68
N ASP A 442 -3.07 -16.60 -40.03
CA ASP A 442 -2.84 -17.09 -41.40
C ASP A 442 -4.02 -17.94 -41.89
N THR A 443 -4.53 -18.83 -41.03
CA THR A 443 -5.70 -19.66 -41.34
C THR A 443 -6.97 -18.83 -41.57
N ARG A 444 -7.18 -17.77 -40.77
CA ARG A 444 -8.38 -16.90 -40.88
C ARG A 444 -8.31 -15.93 -42.06
N VAL A 445 -7.13 -15.40 -42.38
CA VAL A 445 -6.93 -14.50 -43.54
C VAL A 445 -7.12 -15.26 -44.85
N ALA A 446 -6.72 -16.53 -44.91
CA ALA A 446 -7.01 -17.41 -46.05
C ALA A 446 -8.52 -17.68 -46.26
N GLY A 447 -9.35 -17.53 -45.23
CA GLY A 447 -10.78 -17.83 -45.25
C GLY A 447 -11.74 -16.63 -45.47
N SER A 448 -11.33 -15.38 -45.20
CA SER A 448 -12.20 -14.19 -45.32
C SER A 448 -11.43 -12.86 -45.40
N HIS A 449 -11.72 -12.05 -46.43
CA HIS A 449 -11.14 -10.70 -46.60
C HIS A 449 -11.59 -9.68 -45.55
N HIS A 450 -12.73 -9.89 -44.86
CA HIS A 450 -13.26 -8.93 -43.87
C HIS A 450 -12.44 -8.91 -42.57
N ASN A 451 -11.55 -9.89 -42.37
CA ASN A 451 -10.69 -10.01 -41.20
C ASN A 451 -9.31 -9.34 -41.37
N ALA A 452 -9.04 -8.70 -42.51
CA ALA A 452 -7.72 -8.17 -42.84
C ALA A 452 -7.27 -7.02 -41.91
N ASP A 453 -8.17 -6.12 -41.51
CA ASP A 453 -7.83 -4.99 -40.65
C ASP A 453 -7.53 -5.41 -39.20
N VAL A 454 -8.30 -6.37 -38.67
CA VAL A 454 -8.06 -6.95 -37.33
C VAL A 454 -6.76 -7.74 -37.33
N ALA A 455 -6.50 -8.49 -38.40
CA ALA A 455 -5.22 -9.17 -38.57
C ALA A 455 -4.09 -8.15 -38.60
N LEU A 456 -4.18 -7.08 -39.41
CA LEU A 456 -3.13 -6.05 -39.49
C LEU A 456 -2.81 -5.43 -38.12
N ALA A 457 -3.83 -5.10 -37.33
CA ALA A 457 -3.63 -4.55 -35.98
C ALA A 457 -2.88 -5.53 -35.07
N LEU A 458 -3.26 -6.81 -35.08
CA LEU A 458 -2.58 -7.85 -34.32
C LEU A 458 -1.16 -8.11 -34.82
N HIS A 459 -0.89 -7.99 -36.13
CA HIS A 459 0.46 -8.11 -36.67
C HIS A 459 1.39 -7.02 -36.11
N SER A 460 0.92 -5.78 -35.97
CA SER A 460 1.70 -4.72 -35.34
C SER A 460 1.97 -5.00 -33.86
N GLU A 461 1.01 -5.57 -33.13
CA GLU A 461 1.19 -5.98 -31.73
C GLU A 461 2.20 -7.15 -31.59
N ILE A 462 2.09 -8.16 -32.46
CA ILE A 462 3.02 -9.30 -32.54
C ILE A 462 4.44 -8.80 -32.83
N ALA A 463 4.62 -7.97 -33.85
CA ALA A 463 5.91 -7.41 -34.22
C ALA A 463 6.52 -6.57 -33.07
N LEU A 464 5.67 -5.85 -32.32
CA LEU A 464 6.11 -5.10 -31.15
C LEU A 464 6.61 -6.04 -30.04
N ILE A 465 5.87 -7.09 -29.67
CA ILE A 465 6.33 -8.08 -28.67
C ILE A 465 7.60 -8.78 -29.14
N ARG A 466 7.68 -9.17 -30.41
CA ARG A 466 8.90 -9.76 -30.99
C ARG A 466 10.09 -8.81 -30.89
N SER A 467 9.89 -7.51 -31.07
CA SER A 467 10.97 -6.53 -30.87
C SER A 467 11.50 -6.54 -29.43
N TYR A 468 10.63 -6.71 -28.43
CA TYR A 468 11.05 -6.81 -27.03
C TYR A 468 11.77 -8.14 -26.75
N MET A 469 11.29 -9.26 -27.30
CA MET A 469 11.97 -10.55 -27.17
C MET A 469 13.34 -10.58 -27.86
N ALA A 470 13.47 -9.89 -28.99
CA ALA A 470 14.75 -9.72 -29.66
C ALA A 470 15.75 -8.94 -28.77
N ARG A 471 15.29 -7.91 -28.04
CA ARG A 471 16.13 -7.18 -27.07
C ARG A 471 16.65 -8.07 -25.95
N THR A 472 15.80 -8.92 -25.36
CA THR A 472 16.23 -9.81 -24.26
C THR A 472 17.22 -10.87 -24.74
N ARG A 473 17.12 -11.31 -26.00
CA ARG A 473 18.09 -12.20 -26.67
C ARG A 473 19.35 -11.47 -27.16
N SER A 474 19.50 -10.18 -26.87
CA SER A 474 20.58 -9.33 -27.39
C SER A 474 20.65 -9.24 -28.93
N ASP A 475 19.56 -9.58 -29.64
CA ASP A 475 19.42 -9.39 -31.08
C ASP A 475 18.87 -7.98 -31.38
N HIS A 476 19.76 -7.01 -31.19
CA HIS A 476 19.41 -5.60 -31.25
C HIS A 476 19.10 -5.09 -32.65
N SER A 477 19.65 -5.72 -33.70
CA SER A 477 19.35 -5.34 -35.09
C SER A 477 17.90 -5.65 -35.40
N SER A 478 17.47 -6.90 -35.15
CA SER A 478 16.09 -7.32 -35.36
C SER A 478 15.13 -6.51 -34.49
N ALA A 479 15.49 -6.23 -33.24
CA ALA A 479 14.68 -5.38 -32.36
C ALA A 479 14.41 -3.99 -32.94
N GLN A 480 15.46 -3.34 -33.44
CA GLN A 480 15.36 -2.01 -34.03
C GLN A 480 14.54 -2.03 -35.33
N ASP A 481 14.82 -2.99 -36.22
CA ASP A 481 14.12 -3.14 -37.50
C ASP A 481 12.61 -3.37 -37.30
N LEU A 482 12.25 -4.26 -36.36
CA LEU A 482 10.86 -4.53 -35.99
C LEU A 482 10.17 -3.31 -35.38
N THR A 483 10.84 -2.59 -34.48
CA THR A 483 10.26 -1.38 -33.85
C THR A 483 10.01 -0.28 -34.89
N GLN A 484 10.94 -0.10 -35.83
CA GLN A 484 10.79 0.85 -36.93
C GLN A 484 9.75 0.41 -37.96
N GLN A 485 9.58 -0.89 -38.17
CA GLN A 485 8.48 -1.43 -38.97
C GLN A 485 7.13 -1.11 -38.33
N VAL A 486 6.96 -1.42 -37.04
CA VAL A 486 5.73 -1.12 -36.30
C VAL A 486 5.41 0.37 -36.37
N LEU A 487 6.39 1.26 -36.20
CA LEU A 487 6.16 2.70 -36.31
C LEU A 487 5.60 3.10 -37.68
N ARG A 488 6.17 2.56 -38.77
CA ARG A 488 5.69 2.80 -40.14
C ARG A 488 4.26 2.29 -40.36
N ASP A 489 3.95 1.13 -39.79
CA ASP A 489 2.63 0.50 -39.92
C ASP A 489 1.55 1.29 -39.15
N ILE A 490 1.88 1.81 -37.96
CA ILE A 490 0.93 2.54 -37.10
C ILE A 490 0.81 4.04 -37.40
N ASP A 491 1.71 4.62 -38.21
CA ASP A 491 1.63 6.04 -38.55
C ASP A 491 0.43 6.38 -39.44
N HIS A 492 -0.08 5.39 -40.16
CA HIS A 492 -1.24 5.51 -41.04
C HIS A 492 -2.53 4.95 -40.44
N THR A 493 -2.51 4.53 -39.17
CA THR A 493 -3.66 3.92 -38.50
C THR A 493 -3.93 4.58 -37.13
N ASN A 494 -5.14 4.39 -36.59
CA ASN A 494 -5.53 4.87 -35.26
C ASN A 494 -5.21 3.86 -34.14
N ILE A 495 -4.25 2.95 -34.37
CA ILE A 495 -3.92 1.90 -33.41
C ILE A 495 -3.19 2.54 -32.20
N PRO A 496 -3.65 2.32 -30.95
CA PRO A 496 -3.07 2.92 -29.76
C PRO A 496 -1.79 2.21 -29.33
N LEU A 497 -0.78 2.13 -30.20
CA LEU A 497 0.53 1.51 -29.91
C LEU A 497 1.68 2.51 -29.95
N LYS A 498 1.43 3.78 -30.31
CA LYS A 498 2.50 4.76 -30.54
C LYS A 498 3.33 4.97 -29.29
N SER A 499 2.70 5.03 -28.12
CA SER A 499 3.44 5.23 -26.86
C SER A 499 4.45 4.11 -26.57
N VAL A 500 4.05 2.85 -26.75
CA VAL A 500 4.91 1.68 -26.46
C VAL A 500 5.98 1.51 -27.53
N THR A 501 5.66 1.83 -28.79
CA THR A 501 6.63 1.82 -29.90
C THR A 501 7.70 2.90 -29.70
N TYR A 502 7.31 4.14 -29.39
CA TYR A 502 8.26 5.22 -29.10
C TYR A 502 9.10 4.94 -27.84
N TYR A 503 8.55 4.27 -26.83
CA TYR A 503 9.33 3.81 -25.68
C TYR A 503 10.42 2.80 -26.10
N GLY A 504 10.08 1.84 -26.97
CA GLY A 504 11.05 0.90 -27.56
C GLY A 504 12.17 1.61 -28.34
N ILE A 505 11.82 2.62 -29.15
CA ILE A 505 12.82 3.46 -29.86
C ILE A 505 13.71 4.19 -28.86
N GLY A 506 13.12 4.75 -27.80
CA GLY A 506 13.85 5.40 -26.72
C GLY A 506 14.89 4.48 -26.06
N LEU A 507 14.50 3.22 -25.79
CA LEU A 507 15.42 2.19 -25.27
C LEU A 507 16.56 1.89 -26.24
N ASP A 508 16.28 1.75 -27.53
CA ASP A 508 17.31 1.44 -28.54
C ASP A 508 18.30 2.60 -28.72
N CYS A 509 17.79 3.84 -28.78
CA CYS A 509 18.63 5.03 -28.85
C CYS A 509 19.49 5.18 -27.59
N TYR A 510 18.91 4.95 -26.40
CA TYR A 510 19.66 4.97 -25.14
C TYR A 510 20.76 3.90 -25.10
N ALA A 511 20.46 2.66 -25.53
CA ALA A 511 21.43 1.57 -25.59
C ALA A 511 22.61 1.88 -26.54
N ASN A 512 22.39 2.70 -27.57
CA ASN A 512 23.44 3.17 -28.49
C ASN A 512 24.18 4.43 -28.00
N GLY A 513 23.74 5.05 -26.91
CA GLY A 513 24.26 6.33 -26.41
C GLY A 513 23.79 7.57 -27.16
N ASP A 514 22.80 7.46 -28.05
CA ASP A 514 22.20 8.62 -28.71
C ASP A 514 21.11 9.23 -27.81
N LEU A 515 21.57 9.99 -26.81
CA LEU A 515 20.68 10.59 -25.81
C LEU A 515 19.72 11.63 -26.41
N ALA A 516 20.08 12.28 -27.50
CA ALA A 516 19.25 13.29 -28.15
C ALA A 516 18.03 12.64 -28.83
N SER A 517 18.26 11.59 -29.62
CA SER A 517 17.17 10.81 -30.23
C SER A 517 16.35 10.09 -29.17
N ALA A 518 17.00 9.54 -28.12
CA ALA A 518 16.30 8.89 -27.02
C ALA A 518 15.35 9.86 -26.30
N THR A 519 15.81 11.09 -26.02
CA THR A 519 14.98 12.15 -25.43
C THR A 519 13.74 12.43 -26.27
N THR A 520 13.93 12.65 -27.57
CA THR A 520 12.84 12.96 -28.51
C THR A 520 11.81 11.83 -28.61
N ALA A 521 12.29 10.58 -28.65
CA ALA A 521 11.43 9.40 -28.68
C ALA A 521 10.64 9.25 -27.36
N LEU A 522 11.27 9.44 -26.21
CA LEU A 522 10.60 9.31 -24.90
C LEU A 522 9.58 10.42 -24.64
N GLU A 523 9.84 11.65 -25.11
CA GLU A 523 8.84 12.73 -25.09
C GLU A 523 7.62 12.37 -25.93
N SER A 524 7.83 11.86 -27.15
CA SER A 524 6.75 11.33 -27.99
C SER A 524 5.99 10.19 -27.30
N ALA A 525 6.71 9.29 -26.62
CA ALA A 525 6.11 8.18 -25.87
C ALA A 525 5.20 8.68 -24.72
N ILE A 526 5.63 9.72 -23.99
CA ILE A 526 4.84 10.34 -22.92
C ILE A 526 3.59 11.00 -23.51
N GLU A 527 3.73 11.81 -24.57
CA GLU A 527 2.61 12.51 -25.20
C GLU A 527 1.54 11.53 -25.72
N HIS A 528 1.98 10.52 -26.49
CA HIS A 528 1.07 9.49 -26.99
C HIS A 528 0.50 8.65 -25.85
N GLY A 529 1.28 8.32 -24.82
CA GLY A 529 0.80 7.53 -23.70
C GLY A 529 -0.28 8.25 -22.90
N LYS A 530 -0.19 9.59 -22.78
CA LYS A 530 -1.26 10.42 -22.20
C LYS A 530 -2.54 10.40 -23.03
N LYS A 531 -2.43 10.47 -24.37
CA LYS A 531 -3.56 10.39 -25.31
C LYS A 531 -4.22 9.01 -25.31
N GLU A 532 -3.40 7.95 -25.27
CA GLU A 532 -3.82 6.55 -25.26
C GLU A 532 -4.22 6.04 -23.86
N LYS A 533 -4.09 6.88 -22.81
CA LYS A 533 -4.32 6.53 -21.40
C LYS A 533 -3.49 5.32 -20.91
N LYS A 534 -2.25 5.16 -21.38
CA LYS A 534 -1.34 4.06 -20.99
C LYS A 534 -0.45 4.45 -19.81
N HIS A 535 -1.00 4.36 -18.60
CA HIS A 535 -0.34 4.83 -17.38
C HIS A 535 1.06 4.21 -17.14
N ALA A 536 1.18 2.88 -17.25
CA ALA A 536 2.44 2.19 -17.00
C ALA A 536 3.55 2.61 -18.00
N THR A 537 3.20 2.74 -19.28
CA THR A 537 4.12 3.17 -20.34
C THR A 537 4.54 4.62 -20.14
N THR A 538 3.60 5.55 -19.92
CA THR A 538 3.91 6.96 -19.67
C THR A 538 4.82 7.13 -18.45
N LEU A 539 4.57 6.38 -17.37
CA LEU A 539 5.38 6.41 -16.17
C LEU A 539 6.80 5.86 -16.39
N SER A 540 6.93 4.80 -17.19
CA SER A 540 8.23 4.21 -17.53
C SER A 540 9.02 5.12 -18.47
N SER A 541 8.39 5.70 -19.50
CA SER A 541 9.01 6.65 -20.42
C SER A 541 9.47 7.92 -19.70
N GLY A 542 8.65 8.49 -18.81
CA GLY A 542 9.03 9.64 -17.99
C GLY A 542 10.19 9.33 -17.06
N GLY A 543 10.23 8.12 -16.49
CA GLY A 543 11.32 7.67 -15.65
C GLY A 543 12.65 7.53 -16.39
N LEU A 544 12.65 6.84 -17.55
CA LEU A 544 13.86 6.68 -18.35
C LEU A 544 14.34 8.03 -18.91
N LEU A 545 13.41 8.92 -19.28
CA LEU A 545 13.76 10.28 -19.69
C LEU A 545 14.43 11.06 -18.56
N ALA A 546 13.89 10.99 -17.33
CA ALA A 546 14.52 11.61 -16.17
C ALA A 546 15.93 11.05 -15.90
N TRP A 547 16.13 9.75 -16.08
CA TRP A 547 17.44 9.11 -15.99
C TRP A 547 18.42 9.64 -17.05
N ILE A 548 17.98 9.81 -18.30
CA ILE A 548 18.80 10.39 -19.38
C ILE A 548 19.14 11.85 -19.11
N LEU A 549 18.16 12.65 -18.69
CA LEU A 549 18.35 14.07 -18.36
C LEU A 549 19.32 14.26 -17.20
N PHE A 550 19.34 13.34 -16.23
CA PHE A 550 20.36 13.32 -15.18
C PHE A 550 21.79 13.20 -15.75
N TYR A 551 22.04 12.28 -16.70
CA TYR A 551 23.35 12.19 -17.37
C TYR A 551 23.67 13.41 -18.24
N GLN A 552 22.65 14.04 -18.83
CA GLN A 552 22.80 15.29 -19.58
C GLN A 552 23.00 16.53 -18.70
N GLY A 553 22.89 16.38 -17.38
CA GLY A 553 23.02 17.47 -16.43
C GLY A 553 21.86 18.45 -16.46
N GLU A 554 20.64 17.99 -16.78
CA GLU A 554 19.39 18.77 -16.76
C GLU A 554 18.49 18.26 -15.62
N MET A 555 18.97 18.32 -14.37
CA MET A 555 18.31 17.72 -13.21
C MET A 555 16.97 18.39 -12.88
N ASP A 556 16.87 19.71 -13.03
CA ASP A 556 15.59 20.41 -12.76
C ASP A 556 14.51 19.98 -13.76
N ARG A 557 14.85 19.85 -15.04
CA ARG A 557 13.93 19.32 -16.07
C ARG A 557 13.56 17.87 -15.80
N ALA A 558 14.49 17.05 -15.30
CA ALA A 558 14.21 15.67 -14.90
C ALA A 558 13.20 15.60 -13.75
N LEU A 559 13.31 16.48 -12.75
CA LEU A 559 12.37 16.61 -11.64
C LEU A 559 10.98 17.07 -12.12
N ASP A 560 10.93 18.04 -13.02
CA ASP A 560 9.67 18.55 -13.60
C ASP A 560 8.91 17.45 -14.36
N ILE A 561 9.61 16.69 -15.20
CA ILE A 561 9.02 15.57 -15.94
C ILE A 561 8.56 14.48 -14.99
N GLY A 562 9.39 14.12 -14.01
CA GLY A 562 9.05 13.13 -13.00
C GLY A 562 7.78 13.48 -12.25
N THR A 563 7.68 14.74 -11.81
CA THR A 563 6.53 15.27 -11.07
C THR A 563 5.28 15.35 -11.95
N SER A 564 5.39 15.95 -13.15
CA SER A 564 4.26 16.10 -14.08
C SER A 564 3.66 14.76 -14.50
N VAL A 565 4.49 13.75 -14.79
CA VAL A 565 4.03 12.42 -15.15
C VAL A 565 3.37 11.73 -13.95
N ARG A 566 3.95 11.88 -12.75
CA ARG A 566 3.40 11.29 -11.53
C ARG A 566 2.03 11.89 -11.18
N GLU A 567 1.89 13.20 -11.24
CA GLU A 567 0.62 13.90 -11.03
C GLU A 567 -0.44 13.46 -12.02
N TRP A 568 -0.07 13.34 -13.30
CA TRP A 568 -0.98 12.83 -14.34
C TRP A 568 -1.43 11.39 -14.07
N VAL A 569 -0.55 10.48 -13.64
CA VAL A 569 -0.95 9.10 -13.29
C VAL A 569 -1.85 9.10 -12.05
N ASN A 570 -1.52 9.90 -11.04
CA ASN A 570 -2.27 10.00 -9.80
C ASN A 570 -3.68 10.59 -10.01
N SER A 571 -3.89 11.46 -11.01
CA SER A 571 -5.24 12.00 -11.30
C SER A 571 -6.25 10.94 -11.76
N TYR A 572 -5.78 9.76 -12.17
CA TYR A 572 -6.64 8.62 -12.52
C TYR A 572 -6.70 7.53 -11.44
N HIS A 573 -5.95 7.69 -10.34
CA HIS A 573 -6.03 6.80 -9.17
C HIS A 573 -6.91 7.44 -8.10
N THR A 574 -8.22 7.20 -8.17
CA THR A 574 -9.21 7.75 -7.24
C THR A 574 -9.40 6.90 -5.98
N ASP A 575 -9.04 5.61 -6.01
CA ASP A 575 -9.21 4.68 -4.89
C ASP A 575 -7.89 4.49 -4.10
N PRO A 576 -7.81 4.94 -2.83
CA PRO A 576 -6.64 4.75 -1.98
C PRO A 576 -6.32 3.30 -1.65
N GLN A 577 -7.28 2.38 -1.81
CA GLN A 577 -7.08 0.95 -1.55
C GLN A 577 -6.33 0.24 -2.70
N GLN A 578 -6.26 0.87 -3.88
CA GLN A 578 -5.56 0.29 -5.02
C GLN A 578 -4.05 0.52 -4.91
N PRO A 579 -3.21 -0.49 -5.21
CA PRO A 579 -1.77 -0.33 -5.21
C PRO A 579 -1.35 0.71 -6.25
N ARG A 580 -0.56 1.70 -5.84
CA ARG A 580 -0.05 2.73 -6.75
C ARG A 580 0.98 2.13 -7.69
N LEU A 581 0.91 2.49 -8.96
CA LEU A 581 1.94 2.13 -9.95
C LEU A 581 3.30 2.71 -9.54
N VAL A 582 4.30 1.85 -9.37
CA VAL A 582 5.69 2.23 -9.06
C VAL A 582 6.54 2.02 -10.31
N SER A 583 7.38 3.01 -10.66
CA SER A 583 8.33 2.91 -11.78
C SER A 583 9.75 2.84 -11.22
N CYS A 584 10.47 1.78 -11.58
CA CYS A 584 11.88 1.59 -11.22
C CYS A 584 12.74 2.73 -11.75
N TRP A 585 12.61 3.08 -13.04
CA TRP A 585 13.38 4.16 -13.65
C TRP A 585 13.15 5.51 -12.97
N GLN A 586 11.89 5.87 -12.74
CA GLN A 586 11.56 7.17 -12.16
C GLN A 586 12.14 7.28 -10.75
N ASN A 587 11.84 6.31 -9.88
CA ASN A 587 12.33 6.35 -8.51
C ASN A 587 13.86 6.31 -8.46
N SER A 588 14.49 5.47 -9.29
CA SER A 588 15.96 5.40 -9.35
C SER A 588 16.59 6.72 -9.81
N ALA A 589 16.00 7.39 -10.81
CA ALA A 589 16.44 8.71 -11.24
C ALA A 589 16.27 9.76 -10.12
N MET A 590 15.15 9.74 -9.39
CA MET A 590 14.93 10.66 -8.27
C MET A 590 15.95 10.43 -7.15
N VAL A 591 16.26 9.17 -6.82
CA VAL A 591 17.31 8.85 -5.83
C VAL A 591 18.64 9.44 -6.26
N GLN A 592 19.05 9.26 -7.52
CA GLN A 592 20.32 9.79 -8.03
C GLN A 592 20.35 11.33 -8.01
N ILE A 593 19.26 11.99 -8.42
CA ILE A 593 19.17 13.46 -8.42
C ILE A 593 19.24 14.04 -7.00
N TYR A 594 18.41 13.54 -6.07
CA TYR A 594 18.39 14.05 -4.70
C TYR A 594 19.69 13.71 -3.95
N ARG A 595 20.29 12.55 -4.25
CA ARG A 595 21.65 12.23 -3.79
C ARG A 595 22.65 13.27 -4.26
N GLU A 596 22.70 13.60 -5.55
CA GLU A 596 23.63 14.59 -6.09
C GLU A 596 23.41 16.00 -5.51
N LYS A 597 22.16 16.35 -5.22
CA LYS A 597 21.79 17.59 -4.50
C LYS A 597 22.00 17.52 -2.97
N ASN A 598 22.58 16.43 -2.46
CA ASN A 598 22.87 16.18 -1.04
C ASN A 598 21.64 16.03 -0.12
N ASP A 599 20.45 15.76 -0.65
CA ASP A 599 19.25 15.40 0.14
C ASP A 599 19.08 13.87 0.22
N LEU A 600 19.88 13.25 1.09
CA LEU A 600 19.87 11.79 1.26
C LEU A 600 18.58 11.25 1.89
N THR A 601 17.83 12.11 2.60
CA THR A 601 16.56 11.72 3.25
C THR A 601 15.45 11.61 2.20
N LEU A 602 15.38 12.60 1.32
CA LEU A 602 14.43 12.56 0.21
C LEU A 602 14.79 11.45 -0.79
N ALA A 603 16.08 11.23 -1.05
CA ALA A 603 16.55 10.09 -1.83
C ALA A 603 16.05 8.75 -1.26
N GLU A 604 16.15 8.51 0.05
CA GLU A 604 15.64 7.29 0.70
C GLU A 604 14.12 7.11 0.53
N THR A 605 13.38 8.23 0.56
CA THR A 605 11.92 8.21 0.39
C THR A 605 11.51 7.68 -0.99
N TYR A 606 12.29 7.98 -2.04
CA TYR A 606 12.08 7.43 -3.37
C TYR A 606 12.61 6.00 -3.54
N LEU A 607 13.58 5.58 -2.73
CA LEU A 607 14.08 4.21 -2.74
C LEU A 607 13.11 3.23 -2.07
N THR A 608 12.47 3.64 -0.96
CA THR A 608 11.64 2.77 -0.11
C THR A 608 10.58 1.97 -0.89
N PRO A 609 9.81 2.56 -1.84
CA PRO A 609 8.83 1.81 -2.62
C PRO A 609 9.40 0.72 -3.53
N LEU A 610 10.71 0.75 -3.82
CA LEU A 610 11.38 -0.23 -4.68
C LEU A 610 11.76 -1.51 -3.93
N LEU A 611 11.92 -1.46 -2.60
CA LEU A 611 12.44 -2.57 -1.81
C LEU A 611 11.53 -3.81 -1.81
N PRO A 612 10.19 -3.70 -1.68
CA PRO A 612 9.31 -4.87 -1.72
C PRO A 612 9.40 -5.65 -3.04
N HIS A 613 9.69 -4.97 -4.15
CA HIS A 613 9.82 -5.61 -5.46
C HIS A 613 11.02 -6.56 -5.53
N LEU A 614 12.11 -6.26 -4.80
CA LEU A 614 13.27 -7.15 -4.71
C LEU A 614 12.93 -8.48 -4.03
N GLU A 615 11.98 -8.46 -3.07
CA GLU A 615 11.53 -9.65 -2.35
C GLU A 615 10.50 -10.46 -3.14
N SER A 616 9.58 -9.79 -3.85
CA SER A 616 8.50 -10.43 -4.61
C SER A 616 8.90 -10.95 -5.99
N GLY A 617 10.13 -10.64 -6.42
CA GLY A 617 10.66 -10.97 -7.75
C GLY A 617 10.46 -9.83 -8.74
N THR A 618 11.54 -9.10 -9.06
CA THR A 618 11.59 -8.04 -10.06
C THR A 618 12.13 -8.55 -11.40
N GLU A 619 11.85 -7.83 -12.49
CA GLU A 619 12.56 -8.01 -13.77
C GLU A 619 14.08 -7.88 -13.55
N PRO A 620 14.92 -8.78 -14.11
CA PRO A 620 16.35 -8.83 -13.78
C PRO A 620 17.11 -7.53 -14.03
N GLY A 621 16.84 -6.81 -15.12
CA GLY A 621 17.46 -5.51 -15.41
C GLY A 621 17.06 -4.44 -14.40
N GLN A 622 15.78 -4.33 -14.06
CA GLN A 622 15.28 -3.45 -13.01
C GLN A 622 15.87 -3.79 -11.63
N HIS A 623 16.04 -5.08 -11.30
CA HIS A 623 16.72 -5.52 -10.08
C HIS A 623 18.14 -4.94 -10.00
N VAL A 624 18.91 -5.04 -11.10
CA VAL A 624 20.26 -4.48 -11.19
C VAL A 624 20.25 -2.96 -10.99
N VAL A 625 19.30 -2.24 -11.62
CA VAL A 625 19.18 -0.77 -11.47
C VAL A 625 18.82 -0.35 -10.04
N ILE A 626 17.92 -1.08 -9.37
CA ILE A 626 17.55 -0.81 -7.97
C ILE A 626 18.77 -1.01 -7.07
N GLN A 627 19.47 -2.14 -7.19
CA GLN A 627 20.64 -2.42 -6.37
C GLN A 627 21.80 -1.47 -6.65
N TYR A 628 22.03 -1.09 -7.92
CA TYR A 628 22.99 -0.04 -8.29
C TYR A 628 22.66 1.29 -7.61
N THR A 629 21.38 1.66 -7.58
CA THR A 629 20.91 2.89 -6.93
C THR A 629 21.07 2.84 -5.41
N ARG A 630 20.78 1.68 -4.79
CA ARG A 630 21.03 1.43 -3.36
C ARG A 630 22.50 1.55 -3.00
N ALA A 631 23.37 0.98 -3.83
CA ALA A 631 24.81 1.04 -3.63
C ALA A 631 25.33 2.49 -3.68
N HIS A 632 24.85 3.30 -4.62
CA HIS A 632 25.21 4.73 -4.68
C HIS A 632 24.75 5.50 -3.44
N LEU A 633 23.54 5.23 -2.94
CA LEU A 633 23.04 5.89 -1.74
C LEU A 633 23.81 5.46 -0.47
N ALA A 634 24.10 4.16 -0.33
CA ALA A 634 24.93 3.62 0.74
C ALA A 634 26.36 4.21 0.70
N PHE A 635 26.94 4.32 -0.50
CA PHE A 635 28.23 4.97 -0.70
C PHE A 635 28.23 6.41 -0.17
N SER A 636 27.21 7.22 -0.48
CA SER A 636 27.12 8.60 0.01
C SER A 636 26.92 8.72 1.53
N ARG A 637 26.46 7.66 2.20
CA ARG A 637 26.36 7.57 3.66
C ARG A 637 27.66 7.12 4.33
N GLY A 638 28.62 6.62 3.56
CA GLY A 638 29.84 6.00 4.08
C GLY A 638 29.69 4.50 4.37
N ASP A 639 28.55 3.89 4.03
CA ASP A 639 28.25 2.48 4.27
C ASP A 639 28.82 1.61 3.13
N TYR A 640 30.14 1.66 2.92
CA TYR A 640 30.80 1.04 1.75
C TYR A 640 30.64 -0.49 1.70
N GLY A 641 30.58 -1.15 2.86
CA GLY A 641 30.33 -2.60 2.94
C GLY A 641 28.95 -2.98 2.41
N GLU A 642 27.91 -2.25 2.80
CA GLU A 642 26.56 -2.48 2.25
C GLU A 642 26.50 -2.16 0.76
N ALA A 643 27.19 -1.11 0.32
CA ALA A 643 27.25 -0.78 -1.10
C ALA A 643 27.84 -1.93 -1.94
N ILE A 644 28.90 -2.58 -1.45
CA ILE A 644 29.49 -3.77 -2.08
C ILE A 644 28.49 -4.92 -2.08
N ASP A 645 27.84 -5.23 -0.96
CA ASP A 645 26.84 -6.31 -0.87
C ASP A 645 25.70 -6.12 -1.90
N TYR A 646 25.23 -4.89 -2.10
CA TYR A 646 24.22 -4.58 -3.12
C TYR A 646 24.74 -4.78 -4.55
N LEU A 647 25.98 -4.39 -4.83
CA LEU A 647 26.60 -4.57 -6.15
C LEU A 647 26.85 -6.05 -6.47
N GLU A 648 27.30 -6.85 -5.50
CA GLU A 648 27.48 -8.30 -5.67
C GLU A 648 26.14 -9.00 -5.95
N ASP A 649 25.06 -8.59 -5.28
CA ASP A 649 23.73 -9.10 -5.55
C ASP A 649 23.23 -8.73 -6.96
N ALA A 650 23.47 -7.48 -7.38
CA ALA A 650 23.17 -7.02 -8.74
C ALA A 650 23.94 -7.85 -9.79
N GLU A 651 25.24 -8.04 -9.60
CA GLU A 651 26.10 -8.82 -10.49
C GLU A 651 25.64 -10.29 -10.57
N ARG A 652 25.29 -10.90 -9.43
CA ARG A 652 24.78 -12.26 -9.37
C ARG A 652 23.52 -12.42 -10.24
N VAL A 653 22.58 -11.48 -10.15
CA VAL A 653 21.34 -11.51 -10.96
C VAL A 653 21.66 -11.28 -12.43
N GLN A 654 22.53 -10.31 -12.74
CA GLN A 654 22.96 -10.00 -14.11
C GLN A 654 23.56 -11.23 -14.81
N ASN A 655 24.42 -11.97 -14.10
CA ASN A 655 25.08 -13.16 -14.63
C ASN A 655 24.13 -14.36 -14.75
N GLN A 656 23.22 -14.56 -13.80
CA GLN A 656 22.29 -15.70 -13.81
C GLN A 656 21.14 -15.57 -14.81
N LYS A 657 20.71 -14.33 -15.11
CA LYS A 657 19.51 -14.06 -15.91
C LYS A 657 19.78 -13.13 -17.10
N ARG A 658 20.99 -13.21 -17.67
CA ARG A 658 21.43 -12.34 -18.77
C ARG A 658 20.44 -12.28 -19.92
N ASP A 659 19.92 -13.42 -20.35
CA ASP A 659 19.01 -13.55 -21.52
C ASP A 659 17.58 -13.03 -21.26
N ALA A 660 17.30 -12.55 -20.04
CA ALA A 660 16.01 -11.97 -19.65
C ALA A 660 16.10 -10.45 -19.41
N ILE A 661 17.28 -9.84 -19.57
CA ILE A 661 17.50 -8.42 -19.34
C ILE A 661 17.18 -7.63 -20.62
N LEU A 662 16.27 -6.65 -20.50
CA LEU A 662 15.78 -5.91 -21.66
C LEU A 662 16.75 -4.83 -22.19
N PHE A 663 17.59 -4.28 -21.33
CA PHE A 663 18.49 -3.17 -21.64
C PHE A 663 19.86 -3.38 -20.99
N GLU A 664 20.92 -2.83 -21.55
CA GLU A 664 22.25 -2.94 -20.95
C GLU A 664 22.28 -2.24 -19.57
N PRO A 665 22.52 -2.98 -18.46
CA PRO A 665 22.53 -2.37 -17.13
C PRO A 665 23.70 -1.40 -16.93
N PRO A 666 23.66 -0.55 -15.87
CA PRO A 666 24.77 0.31 -15.50
C PRO A 666 26.07 -0.46 -15.22
N CYS A 667 27.23 0.15 -15.45
CA CYS A 667 28.52 -0.41 -15.06
C CYS A 667 28.64 -0.50 -13.52
N LEU A 668 28.66 -1.73 -12.99
CA LEU A 668 28.74 -2.02 -11.56
C LEU A 668 30.18 -1.90 -11.04
N GLU A 669 31.14 -2.31 -11.88
CA GLU A 669 32.57 -2.40 -11.59
C GLU A 669 33.14 -1.06 -11.11
N ALA A 670 32.72 0.04 -11.74
CA ALA A 670 33.24 1.37 -11.42
C ALA A 670 32.89 1.81 -10.00
N LEU A 671 31.66 1.55 -9.53
CA LEU A 671 31.28 1.86 -8.15
C LEU A 671 31.89 0.86 -7.17
N HIS A 672 32.00 -0.42 -7.55
CA HIS A 672 32.62 -1.45 -6.72
C HIS A 672 34.05 -1.08 -6.36
N VAL A 673 34.85 -0.72 -7.36
CA VAL A 673 36.23 -0.24 -7.16
C VAL A 673 36.27 1.03 -6.32
N ARG A 674 35.35 1.97 -6.55
CA ARG A 674 35.27 3.20 -5.73
C ARG A 674 35.03 2.89 -4.26
N CYS A 675 34.19 1.89 -3.94
CA CYS A 675 33.97 1.42 -2.56
C CYS A 675 35.25 0.83 -1.95
N LEU A 676 35.97 -0.01 -2.69
CA LEU A 676 37.23 -0.62 -2.23
C LEU A 676 38.30 0.43 -1.94
N LEU A 677 38.44 1.42 -2.83
CA LEU A 677 39.36 2.54 -2.64
C LEU A 677 38.98 3.40 -1.43
N ALA A 678 37.69 3.62 -1.19
CA ALA A 678 37.20 4.35 -0.01
C ALA A 678 37.46 3.59 1.31
N LEU A 679 37.47 2.25 1.26
CA LEU A 679 37.89 1.39 2.38
C LEU A 679 39.42 1.31 2.56
N GLY A 680 40.20 1.88 1.64
CA GLY A 680 41.66 1.82 1.64
C GLY A 680 42.25 0.51 1.11
N ASP A 681 41.43 -0.38 0.53
CA ASP A 681 41.88 -1.66 -0.02
C ASP A 681 42.30 -1.51 -1.48
N THR A 682 43.49 -0.95 -1.68
CA THR A 682 44.06 -0.73 -3.01
C THR A 682 44.38 -2.04 -3.73
N GLU A 683 44.76 -3.09 -2.99
CA GLU A 683 45.09 -4.39 -3.58
C GLU A 683 43.85 -5.06 -4.18
N ALA A 684 42.74 -5.08 -3.44
CA ALA A 684 41.47 -5.56 -3.96
C ALA A 684 41.00 -4.71 -5.16
N ALA A 685 41.15 -3.38 -5.10
CA ALA A 685 40.81 -2.50 -6.21
C ALA A 685 41.64 -2.79 -7.48
N SER A 686 42.95 -3.02 -7.33
CA SER A 686 43.85 -3.39 -8.44
C SER A 686 43.45 -4.70 -9.12
N ALA A 687 42.89 -5.67 -8.38
CA ALA A 687 42.40 -6.93 -8.96
C ALA A 687 41.27 -6.73 -9.99
N TRP A 688 40.55 -5.60 -9.96
CA TRP A 688 39.50 -5.28 -10.93
C TRP A 688 40.01 -4.63 -12.22
N ARG A 689 41.30 -4.28 -12.30
CA ARG A 689 41.89 -3.56 -13.44
C ARG A 689 41.67 -4.29 -14.77
N GLU A 690 42.02 -5.58 -14.83
CA GLU A 690 41.86 -6.39 -16.05
C GLU A 690 40.40 -6.43 -16.50
N ARG A 691 39.46 -6.52 -15.55
CA ARG A 691 38.03 -6.53 -15.86
C ARG A 691 37.56 -5.18 -16.40
N LEU A 692 37.99 -4.07 -15.81
CA LEU A 692 37.65 -2.72 -16.29
C LEU A 692 38.22 -2.41 -17.69
N GLU A 693 39.42 -2.92 -18.00
CA GLU A 693 40.06 -2.77 -19.31
C GLU A 693 39.37 -3.61 -20.39
N ASN A 694 38.97 -4.85 -20.06
CA ASN A 694 38.47 -5.82 -21.05
C ASN A 694 36.94 -5.84 -21.19
N SER A 695 36.19 -5.19 -20.30
CA SER A 695 34.73 -5.14 -20.38
C SER A 695 34.25 -4.40 -21.61
N GLN A 696 33.40 -5.04 -22.41
CA GLN A 696 32.81 -4.45 -23.61
C GLN A 696 31.41 -3.94 -23.28
N TYR A 697 31.21 -2.65 -23.50
CA TYR A 697 29.91 -2.00 -23.35
C TYR A 697 29.43 -1.46 -24.69
N ARG A 698 28.14 -1.64 -24.97
CA ARG A 698 27.51 -1.03 -26.15
C ARG A 698 27.21 0.44 -25.90
N ASN A 699 26.65 0.74 -24.73
CA ASN A 699 26.33 2.09 -24.30
C ASN A 699 27.63 2.83 -23.93
N PRO A 700 27.98 3.92 -24.64
CA PRO A 700 29.15 4.74 -24.34
C PRO A 700 29.21 5.22 -22.89
N ILE A 701 28.07 5.47 -22.24
CA ILE A 701 27.98 5.91 -20.84
C ILE A 701 28.58 4.86 -19.91
N ASN A 702 28.22 3.59 -20.10
CA ASN A 702 28.76 2.50 -19.28
C ASN A 702 30.27 2.33 -19.49
N ARG A 703 30.74 2.44 -20.74
CA ARG A 703 32.16 2.42 -21.07
C ARG A 703 32.92 3.59 -20.42
N GLU A 704 32.38 4.80 -20.50
CA GLU A 704 32.95 5.98 -19.85
C GLU A 704 33.09 5.76 -18.34
N GLN A 705 32.04 5.25 -17.69
CA GLN A 705 32.07 5.00 -16.25
C GLN A 705 33.12 3.94 -15.87
N ALA A 706 33.26 2.87 -16.66
CA ALA A 706 34.31 1.86 -16.47
C ALA A 706 35.72 2.47 -16.59
N GLN A 707 35.96 3.31 -17.60
CA GLN A 707 37.26 3.94 -17.82
C GLN A 707 37.58 5.01 -16.75
N ILE A 708 36.57 5.73 -16.24
CA ILE A 708 36.73 6.60 -15.06
C ILE A 708 37.11 5.74 -13.83
N GLY A 709 36.46 4.60 -13.63
CA GLY A 709 36.83 3.63 -12.59
C GLY A 709 38.28 3.14 -12.72
N LEU A 710 38.72 2.80 -13.94
CA LEU A 710 40.09 2.39 -14.24
C LEU A 710 41.09 3.49 -13.88
N ALA A 711 40.80 4.74 -14.25
CA ALA A 711 41.66 5.87 -13.93
C ALA A 711 41.79 6.09 -12.40
N ARG A 712 40.75 5.80 -11.61
CA ARG A 712 40.83 5.83 -10.14
C ARG A 712 41.79 4.77 -9.59
N VAL A 713 41.75 3.54 -10.14
CA VAL A 713 42.71 2.48 -9.77
C VAL A 713 44.13 2.91 -10.12
N GLN A 714 44.36 3.36 -11.35
CA GLN A 714 45.68 3.82 -11.82
C GLN A 714 46.23 4.94 -10.94
N LEU A 715 45.40 5.91 -10.54
CA LEU A 715 45.80 6.99 -9.64
C LEU A 715 46.17 6.44 -8.25
N ALA A 716 45.38 5.52 -7.68
CA ALA A 716 45.64 4.91 -6.38
C ALA A 716 46.93 4.06 -6.36
N GLU A 717 47.30 3.46 -7.50
CA GLU A 717 48.58 2.75 -7.68
C GLU A 717 49.78 3.70 -7.87
N GLY A 718 49.56 5.01 -7.95
CA GLY A 718 50.60 6.01 -8.22
C GLY A 718 50.92 6.19 -9.71
N HIS A 719 50.17 5.57 -10.61
CA HIS A 719 50.33 5.68 -12.07
C HIS A 719 49.49 6.84 -12.65
N GLY A 720 49.70 8.06 -12.15
CA GLY A 720 48.94 9.24 -12.56
C GLY A 720 49.03 9.56 -14.07
N ASP A 721 50.16 9.27 -14.72
CA ASP A 721 50.32 9.43 -16.17
C ASP A 721 49.39 8.50 -16.97
N GLU A 722 49.25 7.24 -16.54
CA GLU A 722 48.33 6.29 -17.16
C GLU A 722 46.87 6.75 -16.98
N ALA A 723 46.52 7.20 -15.78
CA ALA A 723 45.19 7.75 -15.50
C ALA A 723 44.85 8.94 -16.41
N ILE A 724 45.79 9.86 -16.63
CA ILE A 724 45.61 10.98 -17.57
C ILE A 724 45.40 10.49 -19.00
N ASN A 725 46.18 9.50 -19.46
CA ASN A 725 46.05 8.93 -20.80
C ASN A 725 44.70 8.22 -20.99
N THR A 726 44.16 7.60 -19.94
CA THR A 726 42.82 6.99 -19.93
C THR A 726 41.72 8.07 -20.01
N LEU A 727 41.83 9.16 -19.26
CA LEU A 727 40.79 10.20 -19.17
C LEU A 727 40.80 11.21 -20.33
N ALA A 728 41.97 11.52 -20.92
CA ALA A 728 42.08 12.57 -21.93
C ALA A 728 41.18 12.36 -23.17
N PRO A 729 41.07 11.13 -23.76
CA PRO A 729 40.15 10.87 -24.86
C PRO A 729 38.67 11.04 -24.48
N LEU A 730 38.32 10.71 -23.23
CA LEU A 730 36.94 10.74 -22.74
C LEU A 730 36.41 12.17 -22.58
N ARG A 731 37.26 13.16 -22.33
CA ARG A 731 36.82 14.57 -22.22
C ARG A 731 36.12 15.03 -23.50
N LEU A 732 36.68 14.71 -24.66
CA LEU A 732 36.09 15.11 -25.94
C LEU A 732 34.82 14.31 -26.26
N SER A 733 34.77 13.02 -25.91
CA SER A 733 33.59 12.19 -26.16
C SER A 733 32.41 12.60 -25.28
N THR A 734 32.66 12.85 -23.99
CA THR A 734 31.63 13.29 -23.02
C THR A 734 31.10 14.69 -23.36
N GLU A 735 31.96 15.62 -23.78
CA GLU A 735 31.53 16.95 -24.27
C GLU A 735 30.64 16.84 -25.51
N ARG A 736 31.05 16.05 -26.52
CA ARG A 736 30.28 15.88 -27.77
C ARG A 736 28.96 15.15 -27.55
N GLY A 737 28.95 14.13 -26.69
CA GLY A 737 27.74 13.39 -26.31
C GLY A 737 26.84 14.14 -25.34
N ARG A 738 27.30 15.28 -24.79
CA ARG A 738 26.65 16.03 -23.70
C ARG A 738 26.39 15.16 -22.47
N HIS A 739 27.33 14.27 -22.12
CA HIS A 739 27.28 13.46 -20.89
C HIS A 739 27.81 14.26 -19.70
N ILE A 740 27.11 15.34 -19.35
CA ILE A 740 27.58 16.37 -18.41
C ILE A 740 27.93 15.79 -17.03
N LYS A 741 27.17 14.82 -16.51
CA LYS A 741 27.49 14.14 -15.25
C LYS A 741 28.89 13.51 -15.30
N HIS A 742 29.19 12.74 -16.36
CA HIS A 742 30.51 12.11 -16.54
C HIS A 742 31.60 13.14 -16.82
N LEU A 743 31.30 14.21 -17.54
CA LEU A 743 32.26 15.28 -17.78
C LEU A 743 32.67 15.95 -16.47
N ILE A 744 31.73 16.21 -15.55
CA ILE A 744 32.03 16.77 -14.21
C ILE A 744 32.91 15.80 -13.42
N GLU A 745 32.49 14.53 -13.30
CA GLU A 745 33.22 13.48 -12.57
C GLU A 745 34.64 13.29 -13.12
N LEU A 746 34.77 13.24 -14.45
CA LEU A 746 36.05 13.15 -15.14
C LEU A 746 36.94 14.36 -14.86
N LEU A 747 36.40 15.59 -14.93
CA LEU A 747 37.20 16.80 -14.71
C LEU A 747 37.71 16.90 -13.27
N ALA A 748 36.89 16.45 -12.30
CA ALA A 748 37.27 16.35 -10.90
C ALA A 748 38.45 15.37 -10.72
N LEU A 749 38.33 14.15 -11.27
CA LEU A 749 39.40 13.14 -11.20
C LEU A 749 40.65 13.55 -12.01
N TYR A 750 40.48 14.20 -13.16
CA TYR A 750 41.59 14.70 -13.96
C TYR A 750 42.39 15.76 -13.18
N ALA A 751 41.70 16.62 -12.42
CA ALA A 751 42.35 17.61 -11.57
C ALA A 751 43.19 16.95 -10.46
N THR A 752 42.71 15.87 -9.83
CA THR A 752 43.48 15.14 -8.81
C THR A 752 44.69 14.42 -9.41
N CYS A 753 44.56 13.83 -10.62
CA CYS A 753 45.70 13.28 -11.35
C CYS A 753 46.78 14.34 -11.64
N LEU A 754 46.38 15.55 -12.08
CA LEU A 754 47.31 16.65 -12.33
C LEU A 754 47.98 17.17 -11.05
N GLU A 755 47.25 17.21 -9.93
CA GLU A 755 47.81 17.60 -8.64
C GLU A 755 48.87 16.60 -8.17
N ALA A 756 48.63 15.29 -8.37
CA ALA A 756 49.62 14.24 -8.08
C ALA A 756 50.90 14.38 -8.94
N GLN A 757 50.80 14.96 -10.14
CA GLN A 757 51.93 15.30 -11.00
C GLN A 757 52.56 16.68 -10.71
N ASN A 758 52.13 17.37 -9.65
CA ASN A 758 52.55 18.73 -9.32
C ASN A 758 52.19 19.79 -10.38
N GLN A 759 51.20 19.53 -11.24
CA GLN A 759 50.70 20.48 -12.26
C GLN A 759 49.56 21.36 -11.71
N GLN A 760 49.87 22.13 -10.67
CA GLN A 760 48.90 22.82 -9.82
C GLN A 760 47.95 23.80 -10.56
N GLU A 761 48.47 24.57 -11.51
CA GLU A 761 47.68 25.56 -12.27
C GLU A 761 46.67 24.89 -13.20
N GLN A 762 47.08 23.80 -13.85
CA GLN A 762 46.21 23.01 -14.72
C GLN A 762 45.15 22.27 -13.89
N ALA A 763 45.53 21.73 -12.72
CA ALA A 763 44.59 21.11 -11.79
C ALA A 763 43.47 22.08 -11.36
N CYS A 764 43.83 23.33 -11.00
CA CYS A 764 42.83 24.36 -10.67
C CYS A 764 41.93 24.69 -11.86
N THR A 765 42.48 24.74 -13.07
CA THR A 765 41.72 25.03 -14.30
C THR A 765 40.69 23.94 -14.59
N MET A 766 41.08 22.66 -14.47
CA MET A 766 40.18 21.53 -14.71
C MET A 766 39.08 21.48 -13.65
N LEU A 767 39.42 21.66 -12.36
CA LEU A 767 38.45 21.68 -11.28
C LEU A 767 37.47 22.85 -11.41
N TYR A 768 37.95 24.05 -11.77
CA TYR A 768 37.08 25.21 -12.03
C TYR A 768 36.04 24.90 -13.10
N ARG A 769 36.46 24.27 -14.21
CA ARG A 769 35.53 23.90 -15.28
C ARG A 769 34.49 22.88 -14.82
N GLY A 770 34.88 21.91 -14.00
CA GLY A 770 33.96 20.96 -13.38
C GLY A 770 32.93 21.66 -12.49
N LEU A 771 33.38 22.55 -11.61
CA LEU A 771 32.51 23.33 -10.71
C LEU A 771 31.56 24.26 -11.47
N GLU A 772 32.04 24.89 -12.54
CA GLU A 772 31.22 25.75 -13.39
C GLU A 772 30.04 24.97 -13.99
N LEU A 773 30.30 23.77 -14.52
CA LEU A 773 29.26 22.89 -15.05
C LEU A 773 28.31 22.42 -13.95
N ALA A 774 28.85 21.97 -12.83
CA ALA A 774 28.08 21.45 -11.70
C ALA A 774 27.16 22.50 -11.05
N SER A 775 27.60 23.76 -11.01
CA SER A 775 26.84 24.86 -10.40
C SER A 775 25.54 25.22 -11.12
N ARG A 776 25.34 24.74 -12.36
CA ARG A 776 24.13 24.99 -13.15
C ARG A 776 22.93 24.19 -12.63
N ASP A 777 23.14 22.91 -12.30
CA ASP A 777 22.09 21.99 -11.86
C ASP A 777 22.31 21.44 -10.44
N HIS A 778 23.30 21.94 -9.71
CA HIS A 778 23.60 21.62 -8.31
C HIS A 778 24.13 20.19 -8.08
N PHE A 779 25.11 19.76 -8.87
CA PHE A 779 25.87 18.54 -8.58
C PHE A 779 26.88 18.79 -7.45
N LEU A 780 26.57 18.32 -6.23
CA LEU A 780 27.42 18.49 -5.05
C LEU A 780 28.22 17.21 -4.74
N ARG A 781 27.56 16.05 -4.74
CA ARG A 781 28.18 14.80 -4.25
C ARG A 781 29.34 14.32 -5.11
N LEU A 782 29.32 14.57 -6.42
CA LEU A 782 30.47 14.31 -7.31
C LEU A 782 31.79 14.91 -6.81
N PHE A 783 31.80 15.99 -6.03
CA PHE A 783 33.04 16.57 -5.48
C PHE A 783 33.31 16.10 -4.05
N VAL A 784 32.27 16.00 -3.23
CA VAL A 784 32.35 15.54 -1.83
C VAL A 784 32.96 14.14 -1.75
N GLU A 785 32.73 13.32 -2.77
CA GLU A 785 33.08 11.91 -2.79
C GLU A 785 34.44 11.58 -3.44
N GLU A 786 35.19 12.55 -3.98
CA GLU A 786 36.51 12.30 -4.60
C GLU A 786 37.69 12.35 -3.60
N GLY A 787 37.46 12.80 -2.35
CA GLY A 787 38.46 12.77 -1.27
C GLY A 787 39.30 14.03 -1.08
N GLY A 788 40.30 13.95 -0.18
CA GLY A 788 41.02 15.12 0.35
C GLY A 788 41.89 15.89 -0.65
N ASP A 789 42.38 15.25 -1.72
CA ASP A 789 43.19 15.91 -2.76
C ASP A 789 42.38 16.94 -3.55
N LEU A 790 41.12 16.64 -3.84
CA LEU A 790 40.23 17.58 -4.48
C LEU A 790 39.96 18.79 -3.56
N THR A 791 39.78 18.56 -2.25
CA THR A 791 39.64 19.63 -1.25
C THR A 791 40.85 20.55 -1.22
N ARG A 792 42.08 20.01 -1.35
CA ARG A 792 43.31 20.83 -1.42
C ARG A 792 43.30 21.78 -2.63
N ILE A 793 42.93 21.28 -3.81
CA ILE A 793 42.81 22.09 -5.03
C ILE A 793 41.70 23.15 -4.85
N PHE A 794 40.55 22.75 -4.33
CA PHE A 794 39.40 23.63 -4.07
C PHE A 794 39.75 24.78 -3.12
N ARG A 795 40.52 24.53 -2.04
CA ARG A 795 40.92 25.57 -1.10
C ARG A 795 41.89 26.58 -1.71
N ARG A 796 42.78 26.16 -2.62
CA ARG A 796 43.80 27.01 -3.28
C ARG A 796 43.25 27.84 -4.43
N MET A 797 42.31 27.31 -5.21
CA MET A 797 41.87 27.92 -6.45
C MET A 797 41.12 29.25 -6.23
N ASP A 798 41.20 30.12 -7.24
CA ASP A 798 40.30 31.28 -7.35
C ASP A 798 38.90 30.80 -7.75
N LYS A 799 37.90 31.20 -6.96
CA LYS A 799 36.49 30.84 -7.13
C LYS A 799 35.68 32.00 -7.71
N SER A 800 36.35 33.11 -8.08
CA SER A 800 35.70 34.26 -8.69
C SER A 800 34.95 33.84 -9.96
N GLY A 801 33.66 34.17 -10.04
CA GLY A 801 32.79 33.79 -11.15
C GLY A 801 31.85 32.59 -10.88
N LEU A 802 32.09 31.79 -9.84
CA LEU A 802 31.16 30.72 -9.43
C LEU A 802 30.00 31.26 -8.57
N PRO A 803 28.78 30.68 -8.65
CA PRO A 803 27.64 31.10 -7.83
C PRO A 803 27.90 30.94 -6.33
N SER A 804 27.70 32.02 -5.57
CA SER A 804 27.96 32.03 -4.12
C SER A 804 27.03 31.11 -3.30
N SER A 805 25.81 30.84 -3.79
CA SER A 805 24.89 29.87 -3.17
C SER A 805 25.44 28.46 -3.24
N PHE A 806 25.86 28.03 -4.44
CA PHE A 806 26.45 26.72 -4.68
C PHE A 806 27.71 26.49 -3.82
N LEU A 807 28.61 27.48 -3.76
CA LEU A 807 29.82 27.37 -2.93
C LEU A 807 29.51 27.25 -1.43
N ARG A 808 28.51 27.98 -0.94
CA ARG A 808 28.10 27.95 0.48
C ARG A 808 27.56 26.58 0.90
N GLU A 809 26.94 25.87 -0.03
CA GLU A 809 26.43 24.51 0.19
C GLU A 809 27.54 23.47 0.04
N LEU A 810 28.44 23.62 -0.95
CA LEU A 810 29.50 22.65 -1.21
C LEU A 810 30.64 22.68 -0.17
N GLU A 811 31.14 23.87 0.18
CA GLU A 811 32.31 24.05 1.04
C GLU A 811 32.22 23.32 2.40
N PRO A 812 31.10 23.35 3.15
CA PRO A 812 30.98 22.62 4.41
C PRO A 812 30.87 21.10 4.25
N LEU A 813 30.59 20.59 3.04
CA LEU A 813 30.46 19.16 2.77
C LEU A 813 31.78 18.51 2.36
N LEU A 814 32.77 19.29 1.94
CA LEU A 814 34.05 18.75 1.50
C LEU A 814 34.84 18.17 2.69
N PRO A 815 35.44 16.98 2.55
CA PRO A 815 36.24 16.36 3.60
C PRO A 815 37.47 17.22 3.91
N ASP A 816 37.98 17.13 5.15
CA ASP A 816 39.11 17.94 5.56
C ASP A 816 40.38 17.58 4.77
N ALA A 817 41.16 18.58 4.36
CA ALA A 817 42.30 18.44 3.46
C ALA A 817 43.47 17.56 4.00
N GLY A 818 43.35 17.02 5.21
CA GLY A 818 44.29 16.09 5.85
C GLY A 818 43.68 14.74 6.25
N GLU A 819 42.38 14.52 6.03
CA GLU A 819 41.76 13.21 6.19
C GLU A 819 41.95 12.42 4.88
N SER A 820 42.95 11.54 4.86
CA SER A 820 42.79 10.30 4.09
C SER A 820 41.52 9.59 4.60
N PRO A 821 40.83 8.75 3.78
CA PRO A 821 39.76 7.89 4.31
C PRO A 821 40.25 7.26 5.61
N PRO A 822 39.39 7.17 6.66
CA PRO A 822 39.84 6.80 7.99
C PRO A 822 40.71 5.57 7.85
N GLN A 823 42.02 5.75 8.07
CA GLN A 823 42.89 4.62 8.31
C GLN A 823 42.24 3.98 9.51
N ALA A 824 41.59 2.84 9.31
CA ALA A 824 41.22 2.00 10.42
C ALA A 824 42.49 1.88 11.23
N GLU A 825 42.51 2.51 12.41
CA GLU A 825 43.58 2.34 13.37
C GLU A 825 43.61 0.85 13.62
N THR A 826 44.52 0.17 12.93
CA THR A 826 44.85 -1.21 13.21
C THR A 826 45.47 -1.13 14.60
N PRO A 827 44.84 -1.69 15.63
CA PRO A 827 45.51 -1.77 16.91
C PRO A 827 46.75 -2.62 16.65
N ALA A 828 47.92 -2.09 16.99
CA ALA A 828 49.17 -2.84 16.97
C ALA A 828 48.95 -4.24 17.58
N PRO A 829 49.58 -5.31 17.05
CA PRO A 829 49.28 -6.68 17.42
C PRO A 829 49.76 -6.94 18.85
N THR A 830 48.93 -6.56 19.82
CA THR A 830 48.98 -7.11 21.15
C THR A 830 48.22 -8.42 21.06
N ARG A 831 48.99 -9.50 21.03
CA ARG A 831 48.54 -10.88 21.06
C ARG A 831 47.74 -11.11 22.36
N LYS A 832 46.50 -10.65 22.41
CA LYS A 832 45.52 -11.02 23.45
C LYS A 832 44.98 -12.38 23.06
N THR A 833 45.18 -13.35 23.95
CA THR A 833 44.69 -14.71 23.82
C THR A 833 43.18 -14.73 23.56
N ALA A 834 42.74 -15.58 22.62
CA ALA A 834 41.35 -15.74 22.16
C ALA A 834 40.27 -15.95 23.25
N ALA A 835 40.68 -16.13 24.51
CA ALA A 835 39.80 -16.28 25.66
C ALA A 835 39.30 -14.94 26.26
N ASP A 836 39.97 -13.81 26.02
CA ASP A 836 39.63 -12.51 26.65
C ASP A 836 38.79 -11.57 25.76
N ALA A 837 38.52 -11.95 24.50
CA ALA A 837 37.88 -11.08 23.51
C ALA A 837 36.41 -11.44 23.20
N LEU A 838 35.92 -12.58 23.70
CA LEU A 838 34.53 -13.00 23.60
C LEU A 838 33.84 -12.83 24.96
N VAL A 839 32.68 -12.16 24.99
CA VAL A 839 31.86 -12.01 26.22
C VAL A 839 31.39 -13.38 26.73
N GLU A 840 31.22 -14.35 25.82
CA GLU A 840 30.98 -15.76 26.14
C GLU A 840 31.76 -16.69 25.18
N PRO A 841 32.38 -17.77 25.67
CA PRO A 841 33.09 -18.71 24.81
C PRO A 841 32.13 -19.43 23.84
N LEU A 842 32.64 -19.74 22.64
CA LEU A 842 31.92 -20.56 21.67
C LEU A 842 31.80 -21.99 22.20
N SER A 843 30.60 -22.56 22.11
CA SER A 843 30.37 -23.97 22.38
C SER A 843 31.02 -24.83 21.30
N GLN A 844 31.30 -26.09 21.62
CA GLN A 844 31.90 -27.03 20.66
C GLN A 844 31.07 -27.18 19.37
N ARG A 845 29.74 -27.07 19.46
CA ARG A 845 28.83 -27.09 18.31
C ARG A 845 28.89 -25.82 17.49
N GLU A 846 29.09 -24.66 18.11
CA GLU A 846 29.26 -23.38 17.40
C GLU A 846 30.62 -23.32 16.68
N VAL A 847 31.67 -23.89 17.27
CA VAL A 847 32.99 -24.04 16.61
C VAL A 847 32.91 -24.96 15.39
N GLU A 848 32.21 -26.09 15.51
CA GLU A 848 31.97 -27.02 14.40
C GLU A 848 31.17 -26.35 13.26
N VAL A 849 30.12 -25.60 13.60
CA VAL A 849 29.36 -24.79 12.63
C VAL A 849 30.26 -23.74 11.97
N LEU A 850 31.09 -23.04 12.73
CA LEU A 850 32.02 -22.02 12.22
C LEU A 850 33.02 -22.62 11.22
N GLN A 851 33.59 -23.79 11.51
CA GLN A 851 34.49 -24.50 10.58
C GLN A 851 33.79 -24.97 9.31
N LEU A 852 32.55 -25.48 9.41
CA LEU A 852 31.79 -25.88 8.22
C LEU A 852 31.32 -24.67 7.40
N ILE A 853 31.07 -23.53 8.05
CA ILE A 853 30.81 -22.26 7.38
C ILE A 853 32.05 -21.79 6.61
N TYR A 854 33.23 -21.87 7.25
CA TYR A 854 34.52 -21.53 6.64
C TYR A 854 34.84 -22.41 5.43
N ALA A 855 34.50 -23.70 5.49
CA ALA A 855 34.63 -24.64 4.37
C ALA A 855 33.59 -24.46 3.24
N GLY A 856 32.74 -23.42 3.30
CA GLY A 856 31.81 -23.07 2.22
C GLY A 856 30.48 -23.83 2.21
N HIS A 857 30.13 -24.59 3.26
CA HIS A 857 28.91 -25.41 3.25
C HIS A 857 27.64 -24.59 3.46
N ALA A 858 26.59 -24.92 2.71
CA ALA A 858 25.25 -24.36 2.90
C ALA A 858 24.58 -24.94 4.17
N ASN A 859 23.62 -24.22 4.77
CA ASN A 859 22.98 -24.63 6.04
C ASN A 859 22.38 -26.04 6.02
N LYS A 860 21.88 -26.50 4.86
CA LYS A 860 21.35 -27.85 4.66
C LYS A 860 22.45 -28.92 4.70
N GLU A 861 23.63 -28.62 4.17
CA GLU A 861 24.80 -29.50 4.23
C GLU A 861 25.42 -29.54 5.62
N ILE A 862 25.50 -28.41 6.30
CA ILE A 862 25.95 -28.32 7.70
C ILE A 862 25.06 -29.21 8.58
N ALA A 863 23.74 -29.11 8.43
CA ALA A 863 22.78 -29.95 9.17
C ALA A 863 23.00 -31.45 8.93
N ARG A 864 23.25 -31.83 7.67
CA ARG A 864 23.52 -33.23 7.28
C ARG A 864 24.84 -33.75 7.88
N ARG A 865 25.89 -32.94 7.88
CA ARG A 865 27.22 -33.32 8.40
C ARG A 865 27.24 -33.40 9.92
N MET A 866 26.50 -32.53 10.59
CA MET A 866 26.37 -32.53 12.05
C MET A 866 25.29 -33.50 12.59
N ALA A 867 24.57 -34.18 11.69
CA ALA A 867 23.44 -35.08 11.99
C ALA A 867 22.34 -34.43 12.87
N VAL A 868 21.95 -33.19 12.56
CA VAL A 868 20.92 -32.42 13.28
C VAL A 868 19.90 -31.80 12.32
N ALA A 869 18.76 -31.33 12.84
CA ALA A 869 17.77 -30.62 12.04
C ALA A 869 18.28 -29.25 11.58
N GLN A 870 17.82 -28.78 10.41
CA GLN A 870 18.23 -27.48 9.84
C GLN A 870 17.84 -26.30 10.75
N THR A 871 16.75 -26.42 11.50
CA THR A 871 16.33 -25.45 12.52
C THR A 871 17.34 -25.33 13.66
N THR A 872 17.95 -26.44 14.08
CA THR A 872 19.02 -26.47 15.10
C THR A 872 20.29 -25.79 14.61
N VAL A 873 20.67 -25.99 13.34
CA VAL A 873 21.80 -25.26 12.73
C VAL A 873 21.55 -23.76 12.69
N LYS A 874 20.34 -23.31 12.31
CA LYS A 874 20.00 -21.87 12.32
C LYS A 874 20.10 -21.28 13.73
N ALA A 875 19.70 -22.01 14.77
CA ALA A 875 19.86 -21.58 16.16
C ALA A 875 21.34 -21.44 16.56
N HIS A 876 22.19 -22.40 16.19
CA HIS A 876 23.63 -22.30 16.42
C HIS A 876 24.29 -21.16 15.64
N ILE A 877 23.88 -20.91 14.40
CA ILE A 877 24.37 -19.77 13.59
C ILE A 877 23.98 -18.45 14.25
N ARG A 878 22.72 -18.31 14.69
CA ARG A 878 22.25 -17.09 15.37
C ARG A 878 23.03 -16.82 16.66
N ASN A 879 23.28 -17.86 17.46
CA ASN A 879 24.06 -17.73 18.69
C ASN A 879 25.54 -17.45 18.41
N LEU A 880 26.14 -18.12 17.42
CA LEU A 880 27.49 -17.85 16.94
C LEU A 880 27.65 -16.39 16.50
N TYR A 881 26.69 -15.87 15.73
CA TYR A 881 26.66 -14.49 15.26
C TYR A 881 26.52 -13.51 16.43
N GLY A 882 25.62 -13.79 17.37
CA GLY A 882 25.48 -12.99 18.59
C GLY A 882 26.76 -12.93 19.43
N LYS A 883 27.46 -14.07 19.60
CA LYS A 883 28.72 -14.14 20.35
C LYS A 883 29.89 -13.47 19.64
N LEU A 884 29.90 -13.49 18.31
CA LEU A 884 30.90 -12.80 17.49
C LEU A 884 30.55 -11.32 17.25
N GLY A 885 29.34 -10.86 17.61
CA GLY A 885 28.89 -9.50 17.27
C GLY A 885 28.72 -9.29 15.76
N ALA A 886 28.43 -10.35 15.01
CA ALA A 886 28.23 -10.32 13.57
C ALA A 886 26.75 -10.45 13.21
N THR A 887 26.29 -9.78 12.17
CA THR A 887 24.92 -9.91 11.63
C THR A 887 24.87 -10.76 10.36
N SER A 888 26.02 -11.01 9.73
CA SER A 888 26.15 -11.73 8.46
C SER A 888 27.17 -12.87 8.54
N ARG A 889 27.08 -13.80 7.58
CA ARG A 889 28.00 -14.94 7.45
C ARG A 889 29.43 -14.50 7.24
N THR A 890 29.62 -13.49 6.39
CA THR A 890 30.93 -12.94 6.06
C THR A 890 31.50 -12.14 7.23
N GLY A 891 30.65 -11.35 7.93
CA GLY A 891 31.04 -10.65 9.15
C GLY A 891 31.47 -11.61 10.27
N ALA A 892 30.79 -12.75 10.41
CA ALA A 892 31.17 -13.77 11.38
C ALA A 892 32.53 -14.42 11.04
N LEU A 893 32.82 -14.64 9.75
CA LEU A 893 34.10 -15.17 9.29
C LEU A 893 35.25 -14.16 9.43
N ALA A 894 35.02 -12.90 9.06
CA ALA A 894 35.99 -11.82 9.25
C ALA A 894 36.34 -11.66 10.73
N ARG A 895 35.33 -11.61 11.60
CA ARG A 895 35.52 -11.50 13.03
C ARG A 895 36.18 -12.73 13.64
N ALA A 896 35.86 -13.94 13.17
CA ALA A 896 36.52 -15.16 13.61
C ALA A 896 38.01 -15.22 13.20
N ARG A 897 38.38 -14.65 12.05
CA ARG A 897 39.79 -14.49 11.62
C ARG A 897 40.54 -13.48 12.48
N GLU A 898 39.93 -12.32 12.77
CA GLU A 898 40.49 -11.32 13.69
C GLU A 898 40.77 -11.88 15.09
N LEU A 899 39.91 -12.80 15.56
CA LEU A 899 40.02 -13.46 16.85
C LEU A 899 40.92 -14.72 16.84
N GLY A 900 41.47 -15.12 15.69
CA GLY A 900 42.33 -16.30 15.54
C GLY A 900 41.61 -17.64 15.76
N LEU A 901 40.29 -17.70 15.52
CA LEU A 901 39.47 -18.92 15.65
C LEU A 901 39.46 -19.78 14.38
N LEU A 902 39.93 -19.22 13.26
CA LEU A 902 40.08 -19.86 11.96
C LEU A 902 41.50 -19.58 11.46
N GLU A 903 42.18 -20.63 10.95
CA GLU A 903 43.49 -20.52 10.30
C GLU A 903 43.38 -20.04 8.85
#